data_AF-A0A412A0E0-F1
#
_entry.id   AF-A0A412A0E0-F1
#
_cell.length_a   1.000
_cell.length_b   1.000
_cell.length_c   1.000
_cell.angle_alpha   90.00
_cell.angle_beta   90.00
_cell.angle_gamma   90.00
#
_symmetry.space_group_name_H-M   'P 1'
#
loop_
_entity.id
_entity.type
_entity.pdbx_description
1 polymer ?
#
loop_
_entity_poly.entity_id
_entity_poly.type
_entity_poly.pdbx_seq_one_letter_code
_entity_poly.pdbx_strand_id
1 'polypeptide(L)'
;MSDLTKVGTSLLDMDSIAEYLNIAKDFVTKNDKATDVEQVAGVDAEQIAVAVDKDDRTTVRNALNLNDHPDTYFLTATEGNGIIKDNTRIKSTYNNEIKELRDELYQLRDELAKSGIVTKYNTYAGYYDSFKTSCPEHIYDAVAKSIENSSDQYSIIVKDDLYDKFDIEDKILLKNLDDNSTTVVTIDRKEPDFRTLHFTPASGFNIYKDKCEIYKSKGNLINGTYSFGEIISEHPGNKEIYSCLDDDTYRSRKKIISNNTGFGYTFRVPAPKQKNFLSKIDIQVKKFGDPGALMCYVIDERNIQNWKNPIKAEEDDILIAKSQPLVVDARLGEHIASFNFYDGNNFPLLKDVDTTDHKIRYCFIVKALNTDEQNYYELVFLQHKQVDGTFGDLQLNNITYEYTEKEDTSHELALTTNDVINASDLYYGITLREAIDQSYVPYSNGIYTACFETHKPIEITKARLTLRIQREGIFTVGSNGTTYSKENDNCIEDNGVIVVEGESNDDTRGFDHCRDKNIAIGTEIRKVLNVDDERVTIDKGVYAEPNSIIYPINYIITLKANLKTWDPEKCAYTYTDKQRYNMDLITIMPDKYKKEDSISDRLIYEVDLDNANESRDKNTFNNFELQIYWESSANAVSERITGRIHNLVVSLDRLP
;
A
#
# COMPACT_ATOMS: atom_id res chain seq x y z
N MET A 1 3.31 115.98 65.90
CA MET A 1 3.99 114.67 65.85
C MET A 1 2.93 113.62 65.65
N SER A 2 2.95 112.98 64.48
CA SER A 2 2.19 111.77 64.14
C SER A 2 3.06 110.98 63.17
N ASP A 3 3.34 109.74 63.54
CA ASP A 3 4.30 108.82 62.93
C ASP A 3 4.12 108.65 61.41
N LEU A 4 5.19 108.87 60.66
CA LEU A 4 5.33 108.36 59.29
C LEU A 4 5.99 106.97 59.38
N THR A 5 5.15 105.94 59.30
CA THR A 5 5.56 104.54 59.19
C THR A 5 6.37 104.35 57.90
N LYS A 6 7.58 103.79 58.01
CA LYS A 6 8.36 103.35 56.85
C LYS A 6 7.57 102.29 56.07
N VAL A 7 7.33 102.53 54.79
CA VAL A 7 6.69 101.58 53.88
C VAL A 7 7.63 100.38 53.71
N GLY A 8 7.20 99.20 54.14
CA GLY A 8 7.91 97.94 53.92
C GLY A 8 7.69 97.44 52.49
N THR A 9 8.63 96.64 51.97
CA THR A 9 8.59 96.06 50.60
C THR A 9 7.34 95.23 50.30
N SER A 10 6.59 94.81 51.33
CA SER A 10 5.31 94.10 51.20
C SER A 10 4.11 94.99 50.85
N LEU A 11 4.27 96.33 50.84
CA LEU A 11 3.22 97.30 50.47
C LEU A 11 3.42 97.86 49.06
N LEU A 12 4.44 97.40 48.34
CA LEU A 12 4.68 97.74 46.95
C LEU A 12 3.88 96.78 46.06
N ASP A 13 3.09 97.34 45.13
CA ASP A 13 2.36 96.57 44.14
C ASP A 13 3.33 95.97 43.12
N MET A 14 3.61 94.68 43.28
CA MET A 14 4.58 93.95 42.47
C MET A 14 4.15 93.83 41.01
N ASP A 15 2.85 93.86 40.73
CA ASP A 15 2.32 93.78 39.36
C ASP A 15 2.62 95.08 38.60
N SER A 16 2.40 96.24 39.25
CA SER A 16 2.78 97.55 38.70
C SER A 16 4.29 97.70 38.48
N ILE A 17 5.12 97.07 39.33
CA ILE A 17 6.59 97.07 39.17
C ILE A 17 7.01 96.17 38.00
N ALA A 18 6.39 95.00 37.85
CA ALA A 18 6.64 94.10 36.72
C ALA A 18 6.23 94.73 35.39
N GLU A 19 5.09 95.42 35.34
CA GLU A 19 4.62 96.14 34.15
C GLU A 19 5.55 97.31 33.78
N TYR A 20 5.99 98.08 34.77
CA TYR A 20 6.99 99.14 34.55
C TYR A 20 8.33 98.59 34.05
N LEU A 21 8.80 97.47 34.58
CA LEU A 21 10.04 96.81 34.14
C LEU A 21 9.90 96.21 32.73
N ASN A 22 8.72 95.71 32.36
CA ASN A 22 8.45 95.23 31.00
C ASN A 22 8.54 96.39 30.00
N ILE A 23 7.92 97.54 30.30
CA ILE A 23 7.89 98.71 29.41
C ILE A 23 9.23 99.48 29.36
N ALA A 24 9.93 99.63 30.49
CA ALA A 24 11.11 100.49 30.58
C ALA A 24 12.45 99.75 30.38
N LYS A 25 12.47 98.41 30.49
CA LYS A 25 13.69 97.59 30.51
C LYS A 25 13.62 96.32 29.65
N ASP A 26 12.55 96.11 28.88
CA ASP A 26 12.29 94.86 28.11
C ASP A 26 12.40 93.60 29.00
N PHE A 27 11.87 93.67 30.22
CA PHE A 27 11.86 92.53 31.14
C PHE A 27 10.76 91.53 30.76
N VAL A 28 11.16 90.36 30.27
CA VAL A 28 10.27 89.29 29.80
C VAL A 28 10.00 88.27 30.91
N THR A 29 8.74 87.95 31.19
CA THR A 29 8.39 86.94 32.20
C THR A 29 8.52 85.51 31.65
N LYS A 30 8.61 84.51 32.54
CA LYS A 30 8.76 83.10 32.13
C LYS A 30 7.59 82.58 31.28
N ASN A 31 6.43 83.22 31.39
CA ASN A 31 5.22 82.90 30.61
C ASN A 31 5.17 83.60 29.24
N ASP A 32 6.06 84.56 28.98
CA ASP A 32 6.17 85.26 27.70
C ASP A 32 7.14 84.54 26.73
N LYS A 33 7.79 83.45 27.15
CA LYS A 33 8.49 82.53 26.25
C LYS A 33 7.47 81.57 25.63
N ALA A 34 7.49 81.44 24.31
CA ALA A 34 6.77 80.37 23.62
C ALA A 34 7.20 79.02 24.20
N THR A 35 6.26 78.17 24.61
CA THR A 35 6.54 76.80 25.08
C THR A 35 7.01 75.86 23.97
N ASP A 36 6.98 76.32 22.71
CA ASP A 36 7.37 75.59 21.49
C ASP A 36 8.90 75.59 21.23
N VAL A 37 9.72 76.14 22.14
CA VAL A 37 11.19 76.20 21.97
C VAL A 37 11.98 75.27 22.89
N GLU A 38 11.34 74.56 23.83
CA GLU A 38 12.06 73.59 24.67
C GLU A 38 12.14 72.21 24.01
N GLN A 39 11.12 71.79 23.25
CA GLN A 39 11.09 70.49 22.57
C GLN A 39 10.42 70.56 21.20
N VAL A 40 11.04 69.96 20.19
CA VAL A 40 10.44 69.76 18.86
C VAL A 40 10.25 68.26 18.64
N ALA A 41 9.00 67.82 18.48
CA ALA A 41 8.63 66.40 18.32
C ALA A 41 9.16 65.46 19.44
N GLY A 42 9.26 65.95 20.68
CA GLY A 42 9.64 65.15 21.85
C GLY A 42 11.15 65.00 22.08
N VAL A 43 11.97 65.77 21.37
CA VAL A 43 13.43 65.85 21.56
C VAL A 43 13.80 67.27 21.97
N ASP A 44 14.71 67.42 22.94
CA ASP A 44 15.17 68.72 23.44
C ASP A 44 15.81 69.53 22.30
N ALA A 45 15.37 70.79 22.16
CA ALA A 45 15.73 71.65 21.05
C ALA A 45 17.26 71.89 20.92
N GLU A 46 18.02 71.74 22.01
CA GLU A 46 19.48 71.83 22.02
C GLU A 46 20.19 70.71 21.23
N GLN A 47 19.48 69.60 20.95
CA GLN A 47 20.03 68.44 20.24
C GLN A 47 19.68 68.43 18.75
N ILE A 48 18.81 69.34 18.29
CA ILE A 48 18.38 69.40 16.90
C ILE A 48 18.98 70.64 16.25
N ALA A 49 20.09 70.43 15.54
CA ALA A 49 20.75 71.37 14.64
C ALA A 49 21.21 72.71 15.26
N VAL A 50 22.43 72.70 15.81
CA VAL A 50 23.14 73.94 16.16
C VAL A 50 23.65 74.60 14.87
N ALA A 51 23.15 75.80 14.55
CA ALA A 51 23.72 76.63 13.50
C ALA A 51 25.14 77.04 13.90
N VAL A 52 26.10 76.84 12.98
CA VAL A 52 27.52 77.14 13.23
C VAL A 52 27.77 78.65 13.42
N ASP A 53 26.92 79.51 12.83
CA ASP A 53 26.99 80.97 12.99
C ASP A 53 25.59 81.62 12.87
N LYS A 54 25.39 82.79 13.49
CA LYS A 54 24.10 83.50 13.59
C LYS A 54 23.62 84.06 12.24
N ASP A 55 24.55 84.23 11.30
CA ASP A 55 24.30 84.70 9.94
C ASP A 55 24.20 83.55 8.91
N ASP A 56 24.43 82.30 9.33
CA ASP A 56 24.44 81.15 8.42
C ASP A 56 23.07 80.48 8.30
N ARG A 57 22.27 80.99 7.34
CA ARG A 57 20.96 80.43 6.96
C ARG A 57 21.04 79.06 6.26
N THR A 58 22.24 78.51 6.01
CA THR A 58 22.36 77.17 5.39
C THR A 58 21.89 76.05 6.32
N THR A 59 21.88 76.27 7.64
CA THR A 59 21.40 75.28 8.63
C THR A 59 19.92 74.93 8.44
N VAL A 60 19.06 75.92 8.16
CA VAL A 60 17.63 75.69 7.86
C VAL A 60 17.47 74.99 6.51
N ARG A 61 18.36 75.28 5.55
CA ARG A 61 18.36 74.65 4.22
C ARG A 61 18.79 73.18 4.28
N ASN A 62 19.74 72.84 5.15
CA ASN A 62 20.18 71.47 5.43
C ASN A 62 19.18 70.68 6.32
N ALA A 63 18.36 71.37 7.11
CA ALA A 63 17.29 70.74 7.88
C ALA A 63 16.09 70.32 6.99
N LEU A 64 15.86 71.03 5.87
CA LEU A 64 14.83 70.71 4.88
C LEU A 64 15.35 69.83 3.72
N ASN A 65 16.65 69.87 3.44
CA ASN A 65 17.30 69.08 2.40
C ASN A 65 18.45 68.25 2.98
N LEU A 66 18.32 66.93 2.93
CA LEU A 66 19.42 66.02 3.24
C LEU A 66 20.33 65.92 2.00
N ASN A 67 21.61 66.27 2.14
CA ASN A 67 22.60 66.18 1.05
C ASN A 67 22.14 66.85 -0.27
N ASP A 68 21.68 68.11 -0.18
CA ASP A 68 21.15 68.92 -1.30
C ASP A 68 19.88 68.40 -1.99
N HIS A 69 19.25 67.35 -1.48
CA HIS A 69 17.98 66.81 -1.98
C HIS A 69 16.85 67.00 -0.97
N PRO A 70 15.61 67.31 -1.42
CA PRO A 70 14.45 67.40 -0.54
C PRO A 70 14.14 66.05 0.11
N ASP A 71 13.46 66.05 1.26
CA ASP A 71 12.98 64.86 1.97
C ASP A 71 12.27 63.83 1.07
N THR A 72 11.46 64.29 0.12
CA THR A 72 10.77 63.49 -0.91
C THR A 72 11.70 62.70 -1.85
N TYR A 73 13.00 63.03 -1.88
CA TYR A 73 14.00 62.27 -2.64
C TYR A 73 14.43 60.99 -1.90
N PHE A 74 14.28 60.95 -0.58
CA PHE A 74 14.72 59.84 0.25
C PHE A 74 13.55 58.96 0.65
N LEU A 75 13.81 57.67 0.72
CA LEU A 75 12.82 56.69 1.13
C LEU A 75 12.73 56.67 2.65
N THR A 76 11.53 56.79 3.22
CA THR A 76 11.37 56.69 4.68
C THR A 76 11.67 55.26 5.16
N ALA A 77 12.08 55.10 6.43
CA ALA A 77 12.31 53.77 7.00
C ALA A 77 11.05 52.88 6.94
N THR A 78 9.87 53.48 7.06
CA THR A 78 8.57 52.80 6.95
C THR A 78 8.32 52.30 5.53
N GLU A 79 8.55 53.14 4.51
CA GLU A 79 8.44 52.73 3.10
C GLU A 79 9.48 51.67 2.74
N GLY A 80 10.72 51.80 3.24
CA GLY A 80 11.79 50.83 3.02
C GLY A 80 11.46 49.47 3.61
N ASN A 81 10.96 49.45 4.84
CA ASN A 81 10.46 48.23 5.48
C ASN A 81 9.25 47.65 4.73
N GLY A 82 8.39 48.50 4.16
CA GLY A 82 7.30 48.10 3.27
C GLY A 82 7.81 47.35 2.04
N ILE A 83 8.77 47.93 1.31
CA ILE A 83 9.38 47.32 0.12
C ILE A 83 10.06 45.98 0.47
N ILE A 84 10.78 45.91 1.60
CA ILE A 84 11.42 44.66 2.05
C ILE A 84 10.38 43.58 2.32
N LYS A 85 9.28 43.92 3.02
CA LYS A 85 8.18 42.98 3.29
C LYS A 85 7.51 42.52 1.99
N ASP A 86 7.21 43.44 1.09
CA ASP A 86 6.59 43.13 -0.20
C ASP A 86 7.49 42.25 -1.07
N ASN A 87 8.79 42.57 -1.16
CA ASN A 87 9.75 41.76 -1.89
C ASN A 87 9.90 40.35 -1.29
N THR A 88 9.89 40.24 0.05
CA THR A 88 9.93 38.95 0.75
C THR A 88 8.68 38.13 0.46
N ARG A 89 7.49 38.77 0.46
CA ARG A 89 6.23 38.14 0.09
C ARG A 89 6.25 37.65 -1.35
N ILE A 90 6.65 38.51 -2.29
CA ILE A 90 6.74 38.19 -3.72
C ILE A 90 7.70 37.00 -3.96
N LYS A 91 8.88 37.01 -3.34
CA LYS A 91 9.83 35.89 -3.42
C LYS A 91 9.21 34.59 -2.89
N SER A 92 8.52 34.64 -1.76
CA SER A 92 7.83 33.47 -1.20
C SER A 92 6.76 32.95 -2.15
N THR A 93 5.96 33.82 -2.76
CA THR A 93 4.93 33.44 -3.72
C THR A 93 5.53 32.76 -4.95
N TYR A 94 6.53 33.37 -5.60
CA TYR A 94 7.17 32.78 -6.77
C TYR A 94 7.88 31.45 -6.47
N ASN A 95 8.53 31.35 -5.30
CA ASN A 95 9.15 30.09 -4.89
C ASN A 95 8.12 28.97 -4.73
N ASN A 96 6.94 29.28 -4.17
CA ASN A 96 5.84 28.32 -4.06
C ASN A 96 5.29 27.92 -5.43
N GLU A 97 5.09 28.87 -6.36
CA GLU A 97 4.64 28.55 -7.72
C GLU A 97 5.64 27.66 -8.48
N ILE A 98 6.94 27.97 -8.39
CA ILE A 98 8.00 27.15 -9.02
C ILE A 98 8.02 25.73 -8.44
N LYS A 99 7.80 25.61 -7.13
CA LYS A 99 7.70 24.32 -6.44
C LYS A 99 6.51 23.51 -6.94
N GLU A 100 5.33 24.12 -7.01
CA GLU A 100 4.13 23.46 -7.56
C GLU A 100 4.33 23.02 -9.01
N LEU A 101 4.93 23.86 -9.86
CA LEU A 101 5.25 23.51 -11.25
C LEU A 101 6.23 22.32 -11.35
N ARG A 102 7.20 22.21 -10.43
CA ARG A 102 8.13 21.06 -10.39
C ARG A 102 7.39 19.78 -10.05
N ASP A 103 6.47 19.83 -9.08
CA ASP A 103 5.68 18.68 -8.66
C ASP A 103 4.77 18.19 -9.79
N GLU A 104 4.08 19.12 -10.47
CA GLU A 104 3.25 18.81 -11.64
C GLU A 104 4.08 18.19 -12.77
N LEU A 105 5.30 18.68 -13.01
CA LEU A 105 6.19 18.11 -14.01
C LEU A 105 6.61 16.68 -13.64
N TYR A 106 6.92 16.41 -12.37
CA TYR A 106 7.29 15.07 -11.92
C TYR A 106 6.11 14.10 -11.98
N GLN A 107 4.90 14.56 -11.66
CA GLN A 107 3.66 13.78 -11.84
C GLN A 107 3.42 13.46 -13.32
N LEU A 108 3.52 14.44 -14.21
CA LEU A 108 3.38 14.20 -15.65
C LEU A 108 4.40 13.19 -16.16
N ARG A 109 5.66 13.27 -15.70
CA ARG A 109 6.70 12.30 -16.06
C ARG A 109 6.38 10.90 -15.54
N ASP A 110 5.81 10.79 -14.34
CA ASP A 110 5.35 9.50 -13.82
C ASP A 110 4.23 8.92 -14.69
N GLU A 111 3.19 9.68 -14.99
CA GLU A 111 2.06 9.23 -15.80
C GLU A 111 2.47 8.80 -17.22
N LEU A 112 3.37 9.56 -17.84
CA LEU A 112 3.93 9.21 -19.15
C LEU A 112 4.83 7.96 -19.08
N ALA A 113 5.59 7.80 -17.99
CA ALA A 113 6.42 6.61 -17.80
C ALA A 113 5.55 5.37 -17.55
N LYS A 114 4.53 5.50 -16.70
CA LYS A 114 3.55 4.47 -16.35
C LYS A 114 2.78 3.97 -17.57
N SER A 115 2.36 4.87 -18.45
CA SER A 115 1.74 4.54 -19.75
C SER A 115 2.70 3.96 -20.79
N GLY A 116 4.00 3.96 -20.54
CA GLY A 116 5.02 3.44 -21.44
C GLY A 116 5.36 4.37 -22.61
N ILE A 117 4.88 5.61 -22.60
CA ILE A 117 5.14 6.62 -23.65
C ILE A 117 6.58 7.10 -23.59
N VAL A 118 7.14 7.25 -22.38
CA VAL A 118 8.52 7.68 -22.18
C VAL A 118 9.31 6.67 -21.33
N THR A 119 10.62 6.63 -21.58
CA THR A 119 11.55 5.95 -20.68
C THR A 119 11.64 6.72 -19.37
N LYS A 120 11.60 5.99 -18.26
CA LYS A 120 11.83 6.56 -16.93
C LYS A 120 13.29 6.97 -16.80
N TYR A 121 13.53 8.19 -16.36
CA TYR A 121 14.87 8.68 -16.02
C TYR A 121 14.84 9.28 -14.62
N ASN A 122 15.96 9.18 -13.91
CA ASN A 122 16.12 9.80 -12.60
C ASN A 122 15.77 11.29 -12.65
N THR A 123 15.10 11.77 -11.60
CA THR A 123 14.80 13.19 -11.45
C THR A 123 16.03 13.94 -10.93
N TYR A 124 16.01 15.26 -11.12
CA TYR A 124 17.14 16.10 -10.76
C TYR A 124 17.24 16.35 -9.24
N ALA A 125 16.09 16.47 -8.57
CA ALA A 125 15.97 16.70 -7.13
C ALA A 125 14.64 16.10 -6.63
N GLY A 126 14.59 14.78 -6.51
CA GLY A 126 13.38 14.08 -6.08
C GLY A 126 13.40 12.60 -6.43
N TYR A 127 12.21 12.02 -6.47
CA TYR A 127 11.96 10.62 -6.80
C TYR A 127 10.50 10.46 -7.24
N TYR A 128 10.20 9.48 -8.08
CA TYR A 128 8.82 9.06 -8.34
C TYR A 128 8.83 7.57 -8.64
N ASP A 129 7.76 6.85 -8.32
CA ASP A 129 7.60 5.43 -8.67
C ASP A 129 6.41 5.24 -9.63
N SER A 130 6.65 4.52 -10.73
CA SER A 130 5.64 4.23 -11.75
C SER A 130 4.99 2.85 -11.56
N PHE A 131 5.41 2.11 -10.51
CA PHE A 131 4.85 0.84 -10.09
C PHE A 131 4.82 -0.23 -11.21
N LYS A 132 5.89 -0.30 -12.01
CA LYS A 132 6.04 -1.30 -13.06
C LYS A 132 6.59 -2.61 -12.50
N THR A 133 5.87 -3.70 -12.71
CA THR A 133 6.28 -5.05 -12.27
C THR A 133 7.62 -5.50 -12.86
N SER A 134 7.97 -5.05 -14.07
CA SER A 134 9.25 -5.39 -14.71
C SER A 134 10.46 -4.65 -14.15
N CYS A 135 10.25 -3.57 -13.39
CA CYS A 135 11.31 -2.77 -12.78
C CYS A 135 10.81 -2.23 -11.42
N PRO A 136 10.67 -3.08 -10.40
CA PRO A 136 10.26 -2.66 -9.07
C PRO A 136 11.33 -1.77 -8.44
N GLU A 137 10.96 -0.60 -7.91
CA GLU A 137 11.90 0.30 -7.23
C GLU A 137 11.86 0.19 -5.72
N HIS A 138 10.77 -0.33 -5.18
CA HIS A 138 10.72 -0.72 -3.77
C HIS A 138 11.68 -1.89 -3.50
N ILE A 139 12.17 -1.97 -2.27
CA ILE A 139 13.02 -3.05 -1.81
C ILE A 139 12.15 -4.31 -1.69
N TYR A 140 12.15 -5.12 -2.76
CA TYR A 140 11.34 -6.34 -2.87
C TYR A 140 12.00 -7.54 -2.16
N ASP A 141 13.31 -7.68 -2.30
CA ASP A 141 14.04 -8.85 -1.80
C ASP A 141 14.24 -8.81 -0.27
N ALA A 142 14.46 -9.99 0.31
CA ALA A 142 14.85 -10.12 1.71
C ALA A 142 16.17 -9.38 1.96
N VAL A 143 16.16 -8.48 2.94
CA VAL A 143 17.31 -7.64 3.30
C VAL A 143 18.28 -8.39 4.21
N ALA A 144 17.73 -9.23 5.10
CA ALA A 144 18.49 -10.03 6.05
C ALA A 144 17.76 -11.32 6.40
N LYS A 145 18.51 -12.24 7.02
CA LYS A 145 18.03 -13.54 7.48
C LYS A 145 18.57 -13.83 8.88
N SER A 146 17.80 -14.54 9.70
CA SER A 146 18.25 -14.99 11.03
C SER A 146 19.46 -15.91 10.92
N ILE A 147 20.56 -15.57 11.61
CA ILE A 147 21.79 -16.38 11.60
C ILE A 147 21.89 -17.35 12.78
N GLU A 148 21.12 -17.09 13.83
CA GLU A 148 21.09 -17.85 15.07
C GLU A 148 19.64 -17.93 15.58
N ASN A 149 19.41 -18.82 16.55
CA ASN A 149 18.12 -18.89 17.23
C ASN A 149 18.01 -17.71 18.19
N SER A 150 16.90 -16.96 18.12
CA SER A 150 16.59 -15.94 19.11
C SER A 150 16.17 -16.59 20.44
N SER A 151 16.50 -15.94 21.56
CA SER A 151 16.06 -16.37 22.89
C SER A 151 14.57 -16.12 23.15
N ASP A 152 13.98 -15.20 22.40
CA ASP A 152 12.60 -14.73 22.56
C ASP A 152 11.98 -14.36 21.21
N GLN A 153 10.74 -13.90 21.25
CA GLN A 153 9.96 -13.45 20.09
C GLN A 153 10.05 -11.93 19.86
N TYR A 154 10.98 -11.24 20.54
CA TYR A 154 11.16 -9.79 20.48
C TYR A 154 12.51 -9.41 19.87
N SER A 155 13.29 -10.39 19.40
CA SER A 155 14.63 -10.17 18.89
C SER A 155 14.93 -11.04 17.68
N ILE A 156 15.80 -10.53 16.81
CA ILE A 156 16.38 -11.28 15.70
C ILE A 156 17.87 -10.98 15.60
N ILE A 157 18.67 -12.03 15.43
CA ILE A 157 20.12 -11.94 15.27
C ILE A 157 20.43 -12.00 13.78
N VAL A 158 21.01 -10.92 13.25
CA VAL A 158 21.42 -10.77 11.84
C VAL A 158 22.94 -10.72 11.71
N LYS A 159 23.45 -10.77 10.46
CA LYS A 159 24.88 -10.59 10.20
C LYS A 159 25.32 -9.14 10.45
N ASP A 160 26.57 -8.98 10.88
CA ASP A 160 27.22 -7.68 11.16
C ASP A 160 27.10 -6.69 9.99
N ASP A 161 27.33 -7.15 8.77
CA ASP A 161 27.29 -6.32 7.55
C ASP A 161 25.88 -5.87 7.14
N LEU A 162 24.85 -6.52 7.69
CA LEU A 162 23.45 -6.21 7.42
C LEU A 162 22.80 -5.41 8.56
N TYR A 163 23.38 -5.43 9.76
CA TYR A 163 22.87 -4.73 10.93
C TYR A 163 22.75 -3.21 10.71
N ASP A 164 23.71 -2.61 10.00
CA ASP A 164 23.72 -1.18 9.68
C ASP A 164 22.71 -0.79 8.59
N LYS A 165 22.04 -1.76 7.96
CA LYS A 165 20.93 -1.46 7.04
C LYS A 165 19.65 -1.07 7.76
N PHE A 166 19.57 -1.30 9.06
CA PHE A 166 18.39 -1.06 9.88
C PHE A 166 18.64 0.05 10.89
N ASP A 167 17.64 0.90 11.07
CA ASP A 167 17.65 2.01 12.03
C ASP A 167 16.56 1.79 13.09
N ILE A 168 16.73 2.42 14.27
CA ILE A 168 15.66 2.44 15.28
C ILE A 168 14.43 3.15 14.69
N GLU A 169 13.24 2.70 15.07
CA GLU A 169 11.93 3.07 14.55
C GLU A 169 11.62 2.58 13.13
N ASP A 170 12.49 1.76 12.53
CA ASP A 170 12.17 1.12 11.25
C ASP A 170 11.05 0.12 11.39
N LYS A 171 10.07 0.23 10.49
CA LYS A 171 9.08 -0.82 10.32
C LYS A 171 9.63 -1.84 9.33
N ILE A 172 9.59 -3.11 9.74
CA ILE A 172 10.09 -4.24 8.96
C ILE A 172 9.06 -5.37 8.98
N LEU A 173 9.08 -6.18 7.94
CA LEU A 173 8.32 -7.42 7.86
C LEU A 173 9.22 -8.58 8.25
N LEU A 174 8.79 -9.39 9.22
CA LEU A 174 9.38 -10.68 9.52
C LEU A 174 8.54 -11.77 8.85
N LYS A 175 9.19 -12.68 8.14
CA LYS A 175 8.56 -13.83 7.48
C LYS A 175 9.18 -15.11 8.01
N ASN A 176 8.37 -15.98 8.60
CA ASN A 176 8.76 -17.34 8.94
C ASN A 176 8.71 -18.21 7.68
N LEU A 177 9.79 -18.92 7.38
CA LEU A 177 9.92 -19.77 6.21
C LEU A 177 9.33 -21.17 6.41
N ASP A 178 9.03 -21.57 7.66
CA ASP A 178 8.47 -22.90 7.92
C ASP A 178 6.97 -22.99 7.63
N ASP A 179 6.22 -21.93 7.96
CA ASP A 179 4.76 -21.88 7.82
C ASP A 179 4.26 -20.68 6.99
N ASN A 180 5.17 -19.88 6.42
CA ASN A 180 4.87 -18.63 5.71
C ASN A 180 4.11 -17.58 6.55
N SER A 181 4.10 -17.69 7.87
CA SER A 181 3.53 -16.65 8.73
C SER A 181 4.35 -15.36 8.62
N THR A 182 3.64 -14.22 8.64
CA THR A 182 4.26 -12.90 8.51
C THR A 182 3.75 -11.95 9.58
N THR A 183 4.61 -11.03 9.99
CA THR A 183 4.28 -10.00 10.98
C THR A 183 5.06 -8.73 10.71
N VAL A 184 4.43 -7.57 10.93
CA VAL A 184 5.09 -6.27 10.82
C VAL A 184 5.46 -5.80 12.21
N VAL A 185 6.73 -5.46 12.40
CA VAL A 185 7.28 -5.00 13.68
C VAL A 185 8.05 -3.71 13.50
N THR A 186 8.22 -2.97 14.59
CA THR A 186 9.01 -1.73 14.65
C THR A 186 10.26 -1.99 15.47
N ILE A 187 11.44 -1.68 14.93
CA ILE A 187 12.70 -1.80 15.66
C ILE A 187 12.71 -0.76 16.79
N ASP A 188 12.78 -1.20 18.04
CA ASP A 188 12.81 -0.32 19.21
C ASP A 188 14.22 -0.19 19.79
N ARG A 189 15.07 -1.23 19.62
CA ARG A 189 16.45 -1.20 20.11
C ARG A 189 17.41 -2.00 19.23
N LYS A 190 18.65 -1.53 19.19
CA LYS A 190 19.80 -2.11 18.50
C LYS A 190 20.87 -2.43 19.56
N GLU A 191 21.23 -3.70 19.71
CA GLU A 191 22.20 -4.12 20.75
C GLU A 191 23.65 -3.73 20.38
N PRO A 192 24.51 -3.40 21.36
CA PRO A 192 25.93 -3.07 21.11
C PRO A 192 26.78 -4.22 20.56
N ASP A 193 26.19 -5.38 20.30
CA ASP A 193 26.83 -6.55 19.70
C ASP A 193 26.92 -6.48 18.16
N PHE A 194 26.34 -5.44 17.56
CA PHE A 194 26.27 -5.22 16.10
C PHE A 194 25.52 -6.32 15.33
N ARG A 195 24.66 -7.10 16.00
CA ARG A 195 23.91 -8.22 15.41
C ARG A 195 22.45 -8.26 15.80
N THR A 196 22.14 -7.92 17.05
CA THR A 196 20.82 -8.18 17.60
C THR A 196 19.93 -6.96 17.46
N LEU A 197 18.80 -7.15 16.77
CA LEU A 197 17.73 -6.17 16.62
C LEU A 197 16.58 -6.58 17.51
N HIS A 198 16.17 -5.69 18.41
CA HIS A 198 14.94 -5.80 19.17
C HIS A 198 13.81 -5.06 18.47
N PHE A 199 12.59 -5.58 18.62
CA PHE A 199 11.42 -4.98 18.01
C PHE A 199 10.14 -5.17 18.83
N THR A 200 9.15 -4.32 18.55
CA THR A 200 7.79 -4.40 19.08
C THR A 200 6.75 -4.23 17.96
N PRO A 201 5.60 -4.93 18.01
CA PRO A 201 5.23 -5.99 18.96
C PRO A 201 6.05 -7.28 18.75
N ALA A 202 5.81 -8.31 19.57
CA ALA A 202 6.42 -9.63 19.39
C ALA A 202 6.08 -10.21 18.01
N SER A 203 6.95 -11.06 17.46
CA SER A 203 6.74 -11.71 16.17
C SER A 203 5.53 -12.65 16.16
N GLY A 204 5.15 -13.19 17.32
CA GLY A 204 4.09 -14.20 17.44
C GLY A 204 4.52 -15.62 17.06
N PHE A 205 5.77 -15.80 16.62
CA PHE A 205 6.38 -17.10 16.30
C PHE A 205 7.85 -17.12 16.74
N ASN A 206 8.38 -18.33 16.99
CA ASN A 206 9.78 -18.48 17.38
C ASN A 206 10.71 -18.24 16.19
N ILE A 207 11.78 -17.46 16.41
CA ILE A 207 12.75 -17.12 15.37
C ILE A 207 13.92 -18.11 15.43
N TYR A 208 13.91 -19.09 14.53
CA TYR A 208 15.00 -20.05 14.40
C TYR A 208 16.01 -19.61 13.34
N LYS A 209 17.24 -20.10 13.48
CA LYS A 209 18.32 -19.92 12.51
C LYS A 209 17.88 -20.34 11.11
N ASP A 210 18.17 -19.49 10.12
CA ASP A 210 17.86 -19.72 8.71
C ASP A 210 16.37 -19.92 8.38
N LYS A 211 15.47 -19.61 9.32
CA LYS A 211 14.01 -19.78 9.18
C LYS A 211 13.23 -18.48 9.25
N CYS A 212 13.86 -17.34 9.50
CA CYS A 212 13.21 -16.04 9.48
C CYS A 212 13.92 -15.09 8.53
N GLU A 213 13.17 -14.47 7.63
CA GLU A 213 13.65 -13.43 6.71
C GLU A 213 13.07 -12.07 7.06
N ILE A 214 13.89 -11.03 6.88
CA ILE A 214 13.51 -9.63 7.12
C ILE A 214 13.36 -8.93 5.79
N TYR A 215 12.19 -8.33 5.57
CA TYR A 215 11.90 -7.49 4.41
C TYR A 215 11.62 -6.05 4.85
N LYS A 216 11.96 -5.09 3.99
CA LYS A 216 11.62 -3.67 4.18
C LYS A 216 10.31 -3.26 3.48
N SER A 217 9.73 -4.14 2.69
CA SER A 217 8.46 -3.91 2.00
C SER A 217 7.51 -5.08 2.23
N LYS A 218 6.22 -4.77 2.38
CA LYS A 218 5.10 -5.70 2.45
C LYS A 218 3.99 -5.17 1.55
N GLY A 219 3.82 -5.78 0.38
CA GLY A 219 2.87 -5.39 -0.65
C GLY A 219 3.29 -5.94 -2.00
N ASN A 220 2.43 -5.81 -3.01
CA ASN A 220 2.66 -6.31 -4.34
C ASN A 220 2.32 -5.27 -5.41
N LEU A 221 3.05 -5.31 -6.53
CA LEU A 221 2.74 -4.49 -7.69
C LEU A 221 1.59 -5.12 -8.49
N ILE A 222 0.43 -4.49 -8.44
CA ILE A 222 -0.80 -4.98 -9.08
C ILE A 222 -1.38 -3.85 -9.94
N ASN A 223 -1.56 -4.12 -11.24
CA ASN A 223 -2.21 -3.20 -12.19
C ASN A 223 -1.61 -1.77 -12.20
N GLY A 224 -0.28 -1.65 -12.06
CA GLY A 224 0.40 -0.36 -12.01
C GLY A 224 0.18 0.42 -10.70
N THR A 225 -0.14 -0.27 -9.62
CA THR A 225 -0.22 0.32 -8.27
C THR A 225 0.63 -0.51 -7.32
N TYR A 226 1.08 0.10 -6.22
CA TYR A 226 1.59 -0.66 -5.09
C TYR A 226 0.43 -0.98 -4.16
N SER A 227 -0.01 -2.24 -4.15
CA SER A 227 -1.16 -2.70 -3.39
C SER A 227 -0.73 -3.43 -2.13
N PHE A 228 -1.34 -3.11 -0.98
CA PHE A 228 -1.09 -3.81 0.29
C PHE A 228 -1.96 -5.07 0.39
N GLY A 229 -1.71 -5.99 -0.52
CA GLY A 229 -2.38 -7.29 -0.59
C GLY A 229 -1.70 -8.16 -1.64
N GLU A 230 -2.24 -9.35 -1.86
CA GLU A 230 -1.73 -10.30 -2.85
C GLU A 230 -2.84 -10.87 -3.71
N ILE A 231 -2.46 -11.35 -4.88
CA ILE A 231 -3.34 -12.14 -5.74
C ILE A 231 -2.99 -13.60 -5.48
N ILE A 232 -3.93 -14.33 -4.91
CA ILE A 232 -3.80 -15.77 -4.77
C ILE A 232 -4.36 -16.40 -6.06
N SER A 233 -3.53 -17.21 -6.73
CA SER A 233 -3.95 -17.97 -7.90
C SER A 233 -5.00 -19.02 -7.54
N GLU A 234 -5.75 -19.48 -8.54
CA GLU A 234 -6.77 -20.52 -8.37
C GLU A 234 -6.20 -21.75 -7.65
N HIS A 235 -6.86 -22.17 -6.57
CA HIS A 235 -6.40 -23.27 -5.71
C HIS A 235 -7.57 -24.12 -5.21
N PRO A 236 -7.32 -25.39 -4.83
CA PRO A 236 -8.37 -26.25 -4.30
C PRO A 236 -8.82 -25.75 -2.92
N GLY A 237 -10.12 -25.67 -2.72
CA GLY A 237 -10.73 -25.50 -1.41
C GLY A 237 -10.89 -26.81 -0.65
N ASN A 238 -11.52 -26.72 0.51
CA ASN A 238 -11.70 -27.87 1.42
C ASN A 238 -13.00 -28.64 1.16
N LYS A 239 -13.95 -28.05 0.44
CA LYS A 239 -15.22 -28.70 0.12
C LYS A 239 -15.03 -29.78 -0.94
N GLU A 240 -15.40 -31.01 -0.60
CA GLU A 240 -15.45 -32.12 -1.54
C GLU A 240 -16.85 -32.23 -2.17
N ILE A 241 -16.87 -32.47 -3.48
CA ILE A 241 -18.07 -32.60 -4.30
C ILE A 241 -18.05 -34.00 -4.91
N TYR A 242 -19.03 -34.81 -4.53
CA TYR A 242 -19.15 -36.19 -5.00
C TYR A 242 -20.11 -36.30 -6.19
N SER A 243 -19.79 -37.19 -7.12
CA SER A 243 -20.66 -37.60 -8.22
C SER A 243 -20.42 -39.08 -8.48
N CYS A 244 -21.41 -39.94 -8.25
CA CYS A 244 -21.31 -41.37 -8.50
C CYS A 244 -22.43 -41.84 -9.41
N LEU A 245 -22.19 -42.98 -10.05
CA LEU A 245 -23.20 -43.73 -10.77
C LEU A 245 -23.80 -44.75 -9.81
N ASP A 246 -24.91 -44.36 -9.15
CA ASP A 246 -25.62 -45.19 -8.17
C ASP A 246 -27.03 -45.47 -8.69
N ASP A 247 -27.18 -46.57 -9.42
CA ASP A 247 -28.46 -47.06 -9.94
C ASP A 247 -28.63 -48.54 -9.56
N ASP A 248 -29.86 -48.96 -9.26
CA ASP A 248 -30.27 -50.32 -8.86
C ASP A 248 -30.17 -51.28 -10.07
N THR A 249 -28.94 -51.49 -10.53
CA THR A 249 -28.61 -52.11 -11.81
C THR A 249 -27.88 -53.43 -11.61
N TYR A 250 -27.88 -54.24 -12.66
CA TYR A 250 -27.25 -55.55 -12.62
C TYR A 250 -25.73 -55.42 -12.75
N ARG A 251 -24.97 -56.13 -11.90
CA ARG A 251 -23.51 -56.09 -11.88
C ARG A 251 -22.91 -57.21 -12.74
N SER A 252 -22.14 -56.83 -13.74
CA SER A 252 -21.24 -57.70 -14.50
C SER A 252 -19.78 -57.47 -14.10
N ARG A 253 -18.88 -58.41 -14.40
CA ARG A 253 -17.46 -58.33 -14.02
C ARG A 253 -16.60 -58.57 -15.25
N LYS A 254 -15.63 -57.70 -15.49
CA LYS A 254 -14.64 -57.86 -16.57
C LYS A 254 -13.23 -57.92 -15.99
N LYS A 255 -12.41 -58.79 -16.56
CA LYS A 255 -11.06 -59.09 -16.07
C LYS A 255 -10.00 -58.30 -16.83
N ILE A 256 -8.94 -57.88 -16.15
CA ILE A 256 -7.70 -57.40 -16.76
C ILE A 256 -6.61 -58.46 -16.54
N ILE A 257 -6.38 -59.30 -17.56
CA ILE A 257 -5.51 -60.49 -17.47
C ILE A 257 -4.16 -60.33 -18.20
N SER A 258 -3.90 -59.17 -18.80
CA SER A 258 -2.69 -58.92 -19.59
C SER A 258 -2.01 -57.62 -19.18
N ASN A 259 -0.68 -57.61 -19.17
CA ASN A 259 0.13 -56.43 -18.89
C ASN A 259 -0.25 -55.25 -19.80
N ASN A 260 -0.26 -54.04 -19.22
CA ASN A 260 -0.51 -52.79 -19.93
C ASN A 260 -1.85 -52.74 -20.68
N THR A 261 -2.83 -53.49 -20.19
CA THR A 261 -4.21 -53.44 -20.67
C THR A 261 -5.14 -52.91 -19.58
N GLY A 262 -6.38 -52.59 -19.96
CA GLY A 262 -7.43 -52.25 -19.03
C GLY A 262 -8.65 -51.69 -19.75
N PHE A 263 -9.27 -50.66 -19.18
CA PHE A 263 -10.51 -50.10 -19.68
C PHE A 263 -10.49 -48.59 -19.69
N GLY A 264 -11.00 -48.00 -20.77
CA GLY A 264 -11.33 -46.57 -20.84
C GLY A 264 -12.84 -46.37 -20.70
N TYR A 265 -13.26 -45.28 -20.07
CA TYR A 265 -14.67 -44.96 -19.93
C TYR A 265 -14.89 -43.45 -20.07
N THR A 266 -15.84 -43.05 -20.93
CA THR A 266 -16.18 -41.63 -21.07
C THR A 266 -17.20 -41.22 -20.03
N PHE A 267 -17.02 -40.03 -19.47
CA PHE A 267 -17.89 -39.50 -18.45
C PHE A 267 -18.05 -37.99 -18.63
N ARG A 268 -19.07 -37.46 -17.95
CA ARG A 268 -19.36 -36.05 -17.92
C ARG A 268 -19.48 -35.56 -16.49
N VAL A 269 -18.76 -34.49 -16.19
CA VAL A 269 -18.98 -33.74 -14.95
C VAL A 269 -20.23 -32.86 -15.14
N PRO A 270 -21.20 -32.88 -14.20
CA PRO A 270 -22.37 -32.01 -14.28
C PRO A 270 -21.95 -30.55 -14.43
N ALA A 271 -22.63 -29.79 -15.29
CA ALA A 271 -22.30 -28.39 -15.59
C ALA A 271 -22.03 -27.50 -14.36
N PRO A 272 -22.85 -27.49 -13.30
CA PRO A 272 -22.59 -26.66 -12.12
C PRO A 272 -21.38 -27.11 -11.27
N LYS A 273 -20.79 -28.27 -11.60
CA LYS A 273 -19.60 -28.85 -10.97
C LYS A 273 -18.39 -28.82 -11.90
N GLN A 274 -18.50 -28.25 -13.10
CA GLN A 274 -17.36 -27.98 -13.97
C GLN A 274 -16.52 -26.84 -13.36
N LYS A 275 -15.25 -26.71 -13.77
CA LYS A 275 -14.25 -25.81 -13.13
C LYS A 275 -13.93 -26.16 -11.67
N ASN A 276 -13.57 -27.42 -11.41
CA ASN A 276 -13.17 -27.90 -10.09
C ASN A 276 -11.97 -28.83 -10.20
N PHE A 277 -11.26 -29.02 -9.09
CA PHE A 277 -10.07 -29.85 -9.02
C PHE A 277 -10.44 -31.34 -8.91
N LEU A 278 -9.89 -32.19 -9.77
CA LEU A 278 -10.11 -33.63 -9.70
C LEU A 278 -9.28 -34.23 -8.55
N SER A 279 -9.95 -34.71 -7.50
CA SER A 279 -9.29 -35.28 -6.33
C SER A 279 -9.16 -36.80 -6.44
N LYS A 280 -10.28 -37.49 -6.68
CA LYS A 280 -10.33 -38.95 -6.74
C LYS A 280 -11.25 -39.46 -7.84
N ILE A 281 -10.90 -40.63 -8.37
CA ILE A 281 -11.82 -41.47 -9.14
C ILE A 281 -11.92 -42.82 -8.43
N ASP A 282 -13.14 -43.21 -8.10
CA ASP A 282 -13.46 -44.45 -7.43
C ASP A 282 -13.88 -45.49 -8.46
N ILE A 283 -13.36 -46.71 -8.33
CA ILE A 283 -13.82 -47.89 -9.08
C ILE A 283 -14.18 -49.00 -8.10
N GLN A 284 -15.08 -49.89 -8.50
CA GLN A 284 -15.36 -51.10 -7.74
C GLN A 284 -14.56 -52.26 -8.33
N VAL A 285 -13.67 -52.84 -7.53
CA VAL A 285 -12.63 -53.77 -7.99
C VAL A 285 -12.39 -54.89 -6.99
N LYS A 286 -11.94 -56.03 -7.50
CA LYS A 286 -11.45 -57.17 -6.72
C LYS A 286 -10.08 -57.62 -7.23
N LYS A 287 -9.13 -57.83 -6.32
CA LYS A 287 -7.78 -58.33 -6.59
C LYS A 287 -7.73 -59.86 -6.46
N PHE A 288 -7.09 -60.53 -7.42
CA PHE A 288 -6.78 -61.96 -7.38
C PHE A 288 -5.28 -62.19 -7.59
N GLY A 289 -4.66 -63.04 -6.77
CA GLY A 289 -3.20 -63.22 -6.78
C GLY A 289 -2.47 -61.96 -6.29
N ASP A 290 -1.30 -61.68 -6.86
CA ASP A 290 -0.50 -60.48 -6.59
C ASP A 290 -0.17 -59.65 -7.85
N PRO A 291 -1.19 -59.13 -8.56
CA PRO A 291 -0.96 -58.19 -9.66
C PRO A 291 -0.32 -56.89 -9.18
N GLY A 292 0.43 -56.25 -10.09
CA GLY A 292 0.99 -54.92 -9.91
C GLY A 292 -0.08 -53.82 -9.86
N ALA A 293 0.33 -52.60 -9.50
CA ALA A 293 -0.60 -51.51 -9.25
C ALA A 293 -1.47 -51.13 -10.47
N LEU A 294 -2.64 -50.56 -10.19
CA LEU A 294 -3.48 -49.90 -11.17
C LEU A 294 -3.08 -48.42 -11.29
N MET A 295 -3.14 -47.88 -12.49
CA MET A 295 -2.97 -46.46 -12.79
C MET A 295 -4.24 -45.94 -13.46
N CYS A 296 -4.59 -44.67 -13.20
CA CYS A 296 -5.68 -44.00 -13.87
C CYS A 296 -5.18 -42.72 -14.55
N TYR A 297 -5.54 -42.54 -15.81
CA TYR A 297 -5.22 -41.36 -16.62
C TYR A 297 -6.51 -40.69 -17.07
N VAL A 298 -6.54 -39.36 -17.15
CA VAL A 298 -7.70 -38.61 -17.65
C VAL A 298 -7.28 -37.76 -18.84
N ILE A 299 -8.09 -37.83 -19.89
CA ILE A 299 -7.93 -37.03 -21.11
C ILE A 299 -9.28 -36.41 -21.51
N ASP A 300 -9.22 -35.43 -22.41
CA ASP A 300 -10.41 -34.97 -23.14
C ASP A 300 -10.90 -36.08 -24.09
N GLU A 301 -12.21 -36.31 -24.15
CA GLU A 301 -12.81 -37.33 -25.03
C GLU A 301 -12.40 -37.16 -26.50
N ARG A 302 -12.17 -35.93 -26.95
CA ARG A 302 -11.76 -35.62 -28.33
C ARG A 302 -10.38 -36.16 -28.68
N ASN A 303 -9.53 -36.38 -27.67
CA ASN A 303 -8.17 -36.88 -27.83
C ASN A 303 -8.08 -38.42 -27.77
N ILE A 304 -9.19 -39.15 -27.67
CA ILE A 304 -9.20 -40.63 -27.63
C ILE A 304 -8.44 -41.25 -28.82
N GLN A 305 -8.58 -40.69 -30.02
CA GLN A 305 -7.89 -41.21 -31.21
C GLN A 305 -6.37 -40.97 -31.17
N ASN A 306 -5.94 -39.90 -30.48
CA ASN A 306 -4.55 -39.50 -30.32
C ASN A 306 -3.89 -40.23 -29.13
N TRP A 307 -4.67 -40.82 -28.23
CA TRP A 307 -4.15 -41.60 -27.11
C TRP A 307 -3.50 -42.91 -27.58
N LYS A 308 -2.21 -43.09 -27.25
CA LYS A 308 -1.44 -44.32 -27.49
C LYS A 308 -0.96 -44.94 -26.17
N ASN A 309 -0.21 -44.15 -25.42
CA ASN A 309 0.34 -44.51 -24.13
C ASN A 309 0.54 -43.23 -23.28
N PRO A 310 0.78 -43.37 -21.96
CA PRO A 310 0.91 -42.23 -21.07
C PRO A 310 2.11 -41.31 -21.37
N ILE A 311 3.23 -41.86 -21.86
CA ILE A 311 4.45 -41.09 -22.15
C ILE A 311 4.18 -40.14 -23.32
N LYS A 312 3.63 -40.68 -24.41
CA LYS A 312 3.28 -39.88 -25.58
C LYS A 312 2.23 -38.82 -25.27
N ALA A 313 1.28 -39.15 -24.40
CA ALA A 313 0.24 -38.22 -23.98
C ALA A 313 0.77 -37.03 -23.15
N GLU A 314 1.83 -37.23 -22.37
CA GLU A 314 2.55 -36.16 -21.66
C GLU A 314 3.32 -35.27 -22.67
N GLU A 315 3.98 -35.86 -23.67
CA GLU A 315 4.72 -35.11 -24.71
C GLU A 315 3.81 -34.26 -25.60
N ASP A 316 2.63 -34.78 -25.95
CA ASP A 316 1.68 -34.13 -26.85
C ASP A 316 0.72 -33.17 -26.13
N ASP A 317 0.90 -32.97 -24.81
CA ASP A 317 0.07 -32.11 -23.94
C ASP A 317 -1.44 -32.43 -24.02
N ILE A 318 -1.78 -33.71 -24.15
CA ILE A 318 -3.17 -34.20 -24.18
C ILE A 318 -3.63 -34.83 -22.86
N LEU A 319 -2.68 -35.10 -21.94
CA LEU A 319 -2.94 -35.66 -20.61
C LEU A 319 -3.41 -34.57 -19.65
N ILE A 320 -4.61 -34.74 -19.09
CA ILE A 320 -5.18 -33.81 -18.11
C ILE A 320 -4.78 -34.18 -16.68
N ALA A 321 -4.80 -35.48 -16.36
CA ALA A 321 -4.50 -35.95 -15.02
C ALA A 321 -3.91 -37.36 -15.03
N LYS A 322 -3.06 -37.63 -14.04
CA LYS A 322 -2.43 -38.94 -13.78
C LYS A 322 -2.53 -39.24 -12.29
N SER A 323 -3.03 -40.41 -11.96
CA SER A 323 -3.15 -40.83 -10.56
C SER A 323 -1.81 -41.29 -10.00
N GLN A 324 -1.72 -41.30 -8.67
CA GLN A 324 -0.76 -42.13 -7.96
C GLN A 324 -1.07 -43.63 -8.19
N PRO A 325 -0.07 -44.52 -8.10
CA PRO A 325 -0.30 -45.96 -8.21
C PRO A 325 -1.25 -46.48 -7.13
N LEU A 326 -2.32 -47.16 -7.56
CA LEU A 326 -3.30 -47.76 -6.67
C LEU A 326 -2.99 -49.24 -6.43
N VAL A 327 -2.71 -49.60 -5.18
CA VAL A 327 -2.57 -50.99 -4.73
C VAL A 327 -3.87 -51.41 -4.03
N VAL A 328 -4.63 -52.29 -4.67
CA VAL A 328 -5.92 -52.80 -4.15
C VAL A 328 -5.69 -53.83 -3.04
N ASP A 329 -6.40 -53.72 -1.92
CA ASP A 329 -6.32 -54.66 -0.81
C ASP A 329 -7.14 -55.93 -1.08
N ALA A 330 -6.47 -57.08 -1.24
CA ALA A 330 -7.13 -58.35 -1.50
C ALA A 330 -8.02 -58.83 -0.33
N ARG A 331 -7.77 -58.38 0.90
CA ARG A 331 -8.51 -58.82 2.11
C ARG A 331 -9.93 -58.28 2.14
N LEU A 332 -10.18 -57.16 1.48
CA LEU A 332 -11.50 -56.51 1.43
C LEU A 332 -12.44 -57.15 0.40
N GLY A 333 -11.96 -58.09 -0.41
CA GLY A 333 -12.76 -58.69 -1.47
C GLY A 333 -13.15 -57.68 -2.55
N GLU A 334 -14.40 -57.73 -3.02
CA GLU A 334 -14.96 -56.74 -3.94
C GLU A 334 -15.34 -55.47 -3.16
N HIS A 335 -14.64 -54.37 -3.40
CA HIS A 335 -14.85 -53.10 -2.69
C HIS A 335 -14.56 -51.91 -3.59
N ILE A 336 -14.90 -50.71 -3.12
CA ILE A 336 -14.57 -49.46 -3.78
C ILE A 336 -13.11 -49.11 -3.47
N ALA A 337 -12.32 -48.87 -4.51
CA ALA A 337 -10.94 -48.41 -4.41
C ALA A 337 -10.77 -47.10 -5.17
N SER A 338 -10.03 -46.16 -4.57
CA SER A 338 -9.90 -44.79 -5.06
C SER A 338 -8.53 -44.51 -5.66
N PHE A 339 -8.50 -44.04 -6.90
CA PHE A 339 -7.32 -43.39 -7.47
C PHE A 339 -7.16 -41.98 -6.89
N ASN A 340 -5.97 -41.64 -6.40
CA ASN A 340 -5.65 -40.31 -5.91
C ASN A 340 -4.89 -39.51 -6.98
N PHE A 341 -5.34 -38.30 -7.29
CA PHE A 341 -4.74 -37.42 -8.31
C PHE A 341 -3.88 -36.29 -7.75
N TYR A 342 -3.56 -36.31 -6.45
CA TYR A 342 -2.60 -35.38 -5.88
C TYR A 342 -1.19 -35.67 -6.38
N ASP A 343 -0.53 -34.68 -7.00
CA ASP A 343 0.81 -34.81 -7.57
C ASP A 343 1.95 -34.51 -6.56
N GLY A 344 1.60 -34.11 -5.33
CA GLY A 344 2.54 -33.67 -4.30
C GLY A 344 2.53 -32.16 -4.07
N ASN A 345 1.99 -31.39 -5.01
CA ASN A 345 1.82 -29.94 -4.94
C ASN A 345 0.34 -29.54 -5.02
N ASN A 346 -0.39 -30.03 -6.02
CA ASN A 346 -1.79 -29.67 -6.27
C ASN A 346 -2.61 -30.84 -6.86
N PHE A 347 -3.91 -30.60 -7.05
CA PHE A 347 -4.79 -31.44 -7.84
C PHE A 347 -4.90 -30.88 -9.28
N PRO A 348 -5.24 -31.71 -10.27
CA PRO A 348 -5.49 -31.24 -11.63
C PRO A 348 -6.83 -30.51 -11.76
N LEU A 349 -6.83 -29.34 -12.40
CA LEU A 349 -8.03 -28.53 -12.63
C LEU A 349 -8.78 -29.00 -13.88
N LEU A 350 -10.08 -29.30 -13.74
CA LEU A 350 -10.95 -29.58 -14.88
C LEU A 350 -11.46 -28.27 -15.50
N LYS A 351 -11.49 -28.19 -16.83
CA LYS A 351 -11.94 -27.00 -17.56
C LYS A 351 -13.47 -26.89 -17.58
N ASP A 352 -13.96 -25.65 -17.65
CA ASP A 352 -15.40 -25.31 -17.69
C ASP A 352 -16.00 -25.51 -19.09
N VAL A 353 -15.40 -24.83 -20.07
CA VAL A 353 -15.80 -24.85 -21.49
C VAL A 353 -14.56 -24.93 -22.38
N ASP A 354 -14.72 -25.50 -23.57
CA ASP A 354 -13.71 -25.39 -24.62
C ASP A 354 -13.73 -23.98 -25.27
N THR A 355 -12.71 -23.64 -26.05
CA THR A 355 -12.58 -22.42 -26.88
C THR A 355 -13.78 -22.10 -27.79
N THR A 356 -14.74 -23.02 -27.91
CA THR A 356 -15.94 -22.96 -28.73
C THR A 356 -17.25 -23.13 -27.93
N ASP A 357 -17.22 -22.95 -26.60
CA ASP A 357 -18.39 -22.99 -25.70
C ASP A 357 -19.09 -24.37 -25.62
N HIS A 358 -18.42 -25.44 -26.06
CA HIS A 358 -18.89 -26.81 -25.93
C HIS A 358 -18.60 -27.38 -24.54
N LYS A 359 -19.59 -28.09 -23.97
CA LYS A 359 -19.45 -28.78 -22.68
C LYS A 359 -18.44 -29.93 -22.80
N ILE A 360 -17.36 -29.85 -22.05
CA ILE A 360 -16.25 -30.82 -22.13
C ILE A 360 -16.68 -32.18 -21.54
N ARG A 361 -16.39 -33.23 -22.29
CA ARG A 361 -16.50 -34.63 -21.87
C ARG A 361 -15.10 -35.21 -21.72
N TYR A 362 -14.94 -36.08 -20.75
CA TYR A 362 -13.64 -36.64 -20.38
C TYR A 362 -13.65 -38.15 -20.59
N CYS A 363 -12.47 -38.73 -20.77
CA CYS A 363 -12.25 -40.17 -20.73
C CYS A 363 -11.23 -40.48 -19.65
N PHE A 364 -11.59 -41.32 -18.68
CA PHE A 364 -10.61 -41.89 -17.77
C PHE A 364 -10.21 -43.30 -18.22
N ILE A 365 -8.94 -43.65 -18.02
CA ILE A 365 -8.32 -44.86 -18.55
C ILE A 365 -7.64 -45.57 -17.39
N VAL A 366 -8.15 -46.74 -17.03
CA VAL A 366 -7.55 -47.61 -16.02
C VAL A 366 -6.59 -48.58 -16.70
N LYS A 367 -5.33 -48.58 -16.26
CA LYS A 367 -4.25 -49.43 -16.76
C LYS A 367 -3.73 -50.33 -15.64
N ALA A 368 -3.58 -51.62 -15.89
CA ALA A 368 -2.83 -52.51 -15.00
C ALA A 368 -1.37 -52.62 -15.46
N LEU A 369 -0.43 -52.43 -14.53
CA LEU A 369 1.01 -52.42 -14.85
C LEU A 369 1.62 -53.82 -14.94
N ASN A 370 1.13 -54.78 -14.17
CA ASN A 370 1.62 -56.17 -14.19
C ASN A 370 0.50 -57.15 -13.82
N THR A 371 -0.05 -57.86 -14.80
CA THR A 371 -1.15 -58.81 -14.69
C THR A 371 -0.96 -60.00 -15.64
N ASP A 372 -1.41 -61.16 -15.19
CA ASP A 372 -1.45 -62.41 -15.95
C ASP A 372 -2.73 -63.20 -15.61
N GLU A 373 -2.88 -64.42 -16.14
CA GLU A 373 -4.07 -65.25 -15.89
C GLU A 373 -4.25 -65.68 -14.41
N GLN A 374 -3.19 -65.66 -13.60
CA GLN A 374 -3.19 -66.02 -12.17
C GLN A 374 -3.26 -64.79 -11.26
N ASN A 375 -2.73 -63.65 -11.72
CA ASN A 375 -2.60 -62.40 -11.00
C ASN A 375 -3.34 -61.30 -11.76
N TYR A 376 -4.61 -61.05 -11.42
CA TYR A 376 -5.47 -60.17 -12.21
C TYR A 376 -6.46 -59.36 -11.36
N TYR A 377 -7.08 -58.37 -12.00
CA TYR A 377 -8.17 -57.58 -11.43
C TYR A 377 -9.51 -57.88 -12.09
N GLU A 378 -10.58 -57.92 -11.29
CA GLU A 378 -11.97 -57.85 -11.77
C GLU A 378 -12.55 -56.49 -11.45
N LEU A 379 -12.94 -55.74 -12.48
CA LEU A 379 -13.67 -54.49 -12.35
C LEU A 379 -15.16 -54.75 -12.52
N VAL A 380 -15.98 -54.05 -11.73
CA VAL A 380 -17.44 -54.15 -11.79
C VAL A 380 -17.99 -53.18 -12.83
N PHE A 381 -18.86 -53.71 -13.68
CA PHE A 381 -19.61 -52.98 -14.68
C PHE A 381 -21.11 -53.10 -14.38
N LEU A 382 -21.88 -52.09 -14.73
CA LEU A 382 -23.31 -51.99 -14.51
C LEU A 382 -24.08 -52.17 -15.83
N GLN A 383 -25.23 -52.82 -15.75
CA GLN A 383 -26.10 -53.12 -16.88
C GLN A 383 -27.56 -52.94 -16.49
N HIS A 384 -28.37 -52.46 -17.43
CA HIS A 384 -29.81 -52.41 -17.27
C HIS A 384 -30.39 -53.79 -17.61
N LYS A 385 -31.13 -54.39 -16.67
CA LYS A 385 -31.88 -55.61 -16.94
C LYS A 385 -33.27 -55.24 -17.44
N GLN A 386 -33.54 -55.54 -18.71
CA GLN A 386 -34.83 -55.30 -19.34
C GLN A 386 -35.90 -56.25 -18.80
N VAL A 387 -37.17 -55.88 -19.02
CA VAL A 387 -38.35 -56.64 -18.56
C VAL A 387 -38.40 -58.05 -19.18
N ASP A 388 -37.84 -58.23 -20.37
CA ASP A 388 -37.72 -59.53 -21.06
C ASP A 388 -36.56 -60.41 -20.55
N GLY A 389 -35.79 -59.91 -19.57
CA GLY A 389 -34.65 -60.59 -18.97
C GLY A 389 -33.33 -60.40 -19.72
N THR A 390 -33.31 -59.65 -20.84
CA THR A 390 -32.08 -59.29 -21.54
C THR A 390 -31.32 -58.17 -20.82
N PHE A 391 -30.03 -58.04 -21.09
CA PHE A 391 -29.17 -57.01 -20.52
C PHE A 391 -28.79 -56.01 -21.59
N GLY A 392 -28.89 -54.72 -21.27
CA GLY A 392 -28.49 -53.61 -22.14
C GLY A 392 -27.70 -52.55 -21.41
N ASP A 393 -27.18 -51.61 -22.19
CA ASP A 393 -26.53 -50.38 -21.71
C ASP A 393 -27.50 -49.53 -20.85
N LEU A 394 -26.97 -48.73 -19.91
CA LEU A 394 -27.76 -47.84 -19.06
C LEU A 394 -28.25 -46.58 -19.80
N GLN A 395 -27.93 -46.44 -21.09
CA GLN A 395 -28.31 -45.31 -21.96
C GLN A 395 -27.76 -43.96 -21.47
N LEU A 396 -26.61 -43.97 -20.79
CA LEU A 396 -26.01 -42.76 -20.22
C LEU A 396 -25.23 -41.91 -21.24
N ASN A 397 -25.30 -42.27 -22.54
CA ASN A 397 -24.50 -41.69 -23.63
C ASN A 397 -22.99 -41.72 -23.34
N ASN A 398 -22.53 -42.63 -22.49
CA ASN A 398 -21.12 -42.90 -22.22
C ASN A 398 -20.67 -44.09 -23.07
N ILE A 399 -19.36 -44.21 -23.26
CA ILE A 399 -18.77 -45.26 -24.08
C ILE A 399 -17.68 -45.96 -23.28
N THR A 400 -17.78 -47.29 -23.22
CA THR A 400 -16.75 -48.16 -22.65
C THR A 400 -15.78 -48.60 -23.74
N TYR A 401 -14.49 -48.52 -23.45
CA TYR A 401 -13.38 -48.91 -24.32
C TYR A 401 -12.52 -49.99 -23.67
N GLU A 402 -12.03 -50.92 -24.46
CA GLU A 402 -10.90 -51.77 -24.13
C GLU A 402 -9.62 -50.98 -24.38
N TYR A 403 -8.73 -50.95 -23.40
CA TYR A 403 -7.44 -50.29 -23.50
C TYR A 403 -6.33 -51.32 -23.67
N THR A 404 -5.49 -51.12 -24.68
CA THR A 404 -4.21 -51.83 -24.85
C THR A 404 -3.16 -50.81 -25.26
N GLU A 405 -2.08 -50.73 -24.48
CA GLU A 405 -0.98 -49.81 -24.77
C GLU A 405 -0.37 -50.06 -26.16
N LYS A 406 -0.05 -48.97 -26.87
CA LYS A 406 0.57 -49.00 -28.20
C LYS A 406 1.83 -48.16 -28.22
N GLU A 407 2.79 -48.59 -29.05
CA GLU A 407 3.99 -47.83 -29.38
C GLU A 407 3.64 -46.47 -30.01
N ASP A 408 4.49 -45.47 -29.82
CA ASP A 408 4.27 -44.08 -30.28
C ASP A 408 4.01 -43.98 -31.79
N THR A 409 4.65 -44.85 -32.58
CA THR A 409 4.54 -44.89 -34.04
C THR A 409 3.40 -45.76 -34.55
N SER A 410 2.58 -46.35 -33.67
CA SER A 410 1.53 -47.28 -34.07
C SER A 410 0.35 -46.57 -34.72
N HIS A 411 -0.09 -47.09 -35.87
CA HIS A 411 -1.34 -46.67 -36.53
C HIS A 411 -2.59 -47.28 -35.88
N GLU A 412 -2.44 -48.27 -35.00
CA GLU A 412 -3.57 -48.88 -34.30
C GLU A 412 -4.07 -47.96 -33.18
N LEU A 413 -5.38 -47.98 -32.93
CA LEU A 413 -5.98 -47.28 -31.80
C LEU A 413 -5.69 -48.05 -30.51
N ALA A 414 -5.30 -47.33 -29.45
CA ALA A 414 -5.08 -47.94 -28.14
C ALA A 414 -6.39 -48.16 -27.36
N LEU A 415 -7.45 -47.41 -27.71
CA LEU A 415 -8.80 -47.55 -27.17
C LEU A 415 -9.73 -48.06 -28.26
N THR A 416 -10.30 -49.23 -28.07
CA THR A 416 -11.21 -49.87 -29.02
C THR A 416 -12.56 -50.19 -28.36
N THR A 417 -13.66 -50.02 -29.08
CA THR A 417 -15.01 -50.29 -28.56
C THR A 417 -15.84 -51.09 -29.59
N ASN A 418 -16.84 -51.83 -29.11
CA ASN A 418 -17.79 -52.62 -29.88
C ASN A 418 -19.11 -52.78 -29.09
N ASP A 419 -20.15 -53.33 -29.73
CA ASP A 419 -21.47 -53.47 -29.09
C ASP A 419 -21.46 -54.32 -27.82
N VAL A 420 -20.55 -55.29 -27.72
CA VAL A 420 -20.45 -56.21 -26.56
C VAL A 420 -19.84 -55.50 -25.36
N ILE A 421 -18.74 -54.77 -25.56
CA ILE A 421 -18.09 -54.05 -24.47
C ILE A 421 -18.93 -52.86 -24.01
N ASN A 422 -19.62 -52.20 -24.95
CA ASN A 422 -20.46 -51.05 -24.70
C ASN A 422 -21.86 -51.41 -24.14
N ALA A 423 -22.22 -52.69 -24.08
CA ALA A 423 -23.45 -53.15 -23.43
C ALA A 423 -23.40 -53.08 -21.88
N SER A 424 -22.34 -52.50 -21.32
CA SER A 424 -22.15 -52.37 -19.88
C SER A 424 -21.31 -51.13 -19.57
N ASP A 425 -21.73 -50.35 -18.58
CA ASP A 425 -21.03 -49.17 -18.11
C ASP A 425 -20.06 -49.50 -16.99
N LEU A 426 -18.90 -48.85 -16.92
CA LEU A 426 -18.00 -49.05 -15.79
C LEU A 426 -18.58 -48.40 -14.53
N TYR A 427 -18.57 -49.10 -13.38
CA TYR A 427 -18.90 -48.44 -12.11
C TYR A 427 -17.83 -47.41 -11.78
N TYR A 428 -18.24 -46.15 -11.59
CA TYR A 428 -17.33 -45.09 -11.17
C TYR A 428 -17.95 -44.09 -10.20
N GLY A 429 -17.09 -43.56 -9.33
CA GLY A 429 -17.34 -42.37 -8.53
C GLY A 429 -16.29 -41.31 -8.82
N ILE A 430 -16.64 -40.04 -8.73
CA ILE A 430 -15.75 -38.90 -8.90
C ILE A 430 -15.86 -38.03 -7.66
N THR A 431 -14.72 -37.72 -7.08
CA THR A 431 -14.60 -36.70 -6.04
C THR A 431 -13.85 -35.51 -6.61
N LEU A 432 -14.51 -34.36 -6.63
CA LEU A 432 -13.91 -33.07 -6.99
C LEU A 432 -13.69 -32.24 -5.72
N ARG A 433 -12.72 -31.34 -5.76
CA ARG A 433 -12.53 -30.27 -4.77
C ARG A 433 -12.93 -28.94 -5.39
N GLU A 434 -13.59 -28.11 -4.61
CA GLU A 434 -13.99 -26.79 -5.09
C GLU A 434 -12.77 -26.01 -5.60
N ALA A 435 -12.87 -25.37 -6.77
CA ALA A 435 -11.89 -24.39 -7.17
C ALA A 435 -12.24 -23.06 -6.50
N ILE A 436 -11.31 -22.53 -5.71
CA ILE A 436 -11.39 -21.17 -5.22
C ILE A 436 -10.75 -20.30 -6.29
N ASP A 437 -11.58 -19.46 -6.92
CA ASP A 437 -11.16 -18.56 -7.98
C ASP A 437 -10.02 -17.64 -7.54
N GLN A 438 -9.24 -17.19 -8.53
CA GLN A 438 -8.21 -16.17 -8.31
C GLN A 438 -8.84 -14.97 -7.59
N SER A 439 -8.33 -14.68 -6.39
CA SER A 439 -8.90 -13.66 -5.52
C SER A 439 -7.81 -12.74 -4.97
N TYR A 440 -8.18 -11.48 -4.78
CA TYR A 440 -7.34 -10.50 -4.11
C TYR A 440 -7.52 -10.69 -2.60
N VAL A 441 -6.43 -11.02 -1.91
CA VAL A 441 -6.39 -11.13 -0.46
C VAL A 441 -5.75 -9.88 0.11
N PRO A 442 -6.51 -9.06 0.84
CA PRO A 442 -6.00 -7.82 1.39
C PRO A 442 -5.19 -8.05 2.67
N TYR A 443 -4.15 -7.25 2.90
CA TYR A 443 -3.42 -7.27 4.16
C TYR A 443 -4.02 -6.27 5.17
N SER A 444 -3.84 -6.51 6.46
CA SER A 444 -4.22 -5.56 7.53
C SER A 444 -3.22 -4.43 7.72
N ASN A 445 -1.99 -4.60 7.25
CA ASN A 445 -0.95 -3.59 7.27
C ASN A 445 0.05 -3.86 6.14
N GLY A 446 0.82 -2.85 5.80
CA GLY A 446 1.75 -2.89 4.69
C GLY A 446 2.87 -1.87 4.81
N ILE A 447 3.94 -2.12 4.07
CA ILE A 447 5.13 -1.26 4.05
C ILE A 447 5.56 -1.10 2.60
N TYR A 448 5.81 0.13 2.18
CA TYR A 448 6.53 0.44 0.95
C TYR A 448 7.84 1.11 1.35
N THR A 449 8.97 0.53 0.99
CA THR A 449 10.28 1.17 1.20
C THR A 449 11.04 1.24 -0.11
N ALA A 450 11.53 2.43 -0.47
CA ALA A 450 12.36 2.65 -1.65
C ALA A 450 13.59 3.49 -1.31
N CYS A 451 14.71 3.18 -1.96
CA CYS A 451 15.93 3.97 -1.86
C CYS A 451 16.16 4.74 -3.16
N PHE A 452 16.54 6.01 -3.06
CA PHE A 452 16.87 6.83 -4.23
C PHE A 452 18.05 7.74 -3.95
N GLU A 453 18.79 8.07 -5.01
CA GLU A 453 19.98 8.90 -4.92
C GLU A 453 19.89 10.09 -5.89
N THR A 454 20.44 11.23 -5.48
CA THR A 454 20.63 12.38 -6.37
C THR A 454 22.01 12.32 -7.01
N HIS A 455 22.10 12.76 -8.26
CA HIS A 455 23.35 12.75 -9.03
C HIS A 455 24.53 13.49 -8.37
N LYS A 456 24.25 14.47 -7.49
CA LYS A 456 25.25 15.17 -6.66
C LYS A 456 24.66 15.41 -5.27
N PRO A 457 25.51 15.61 -4.24
CA PRO A 457 25.12 16.23 -2.98
C PRO A 457 24.38 17.54 -3.22
N ILE A 458 23.22 17.70 -2.60
CA ILE A 458 22.39 18.90 -2.67
C ILE A 458 22.08 19.38 -1.26
N GLU A 459 22.12 20.68 -1.05
CA GLU A 459 21.62 21.31 0.17
C GLU A 459 20.10 21.39 0.11
N ILE A 460 19.42 20.81 1.09
CA ILE A 460 17.96 20.66 1.09
C ILE A 460 17.39 21.30 2.35
N THR A 461 16.41 22.18 2.19
CA THR A 461 15.67 22.77 3.33
C THR A 461 14.40 22.01 3.64
N LYS A 462 13.77 21.42 2.62
CA LYS A 462 12.43 20.85 2.73
C LYS A 462 12.26 19.69 1.76
N ALA A 463 11.59 18.65 2.24
CA ALA A 463 11.13 17.54 1.42
C ALA A 463 9.60 17.55 1.35
N ARG A 464 9.07 17.31 0.15
CA ARG A 464 7.64 17.18 -0.10
C ARG A 464 7.36 15.85 -0.78
N LEU A 465 6.35 15.15 -0.29
CA LEU A 465 5.82 13.93 -0.88
C LEU A 465 4.37 14.20 -1.31
N THR A 466 4.09 13.96 -2.58
CA THR A 466 2.73 13.89 -3.12
C THR A 466 2.32 12.43 -3.28
N LEU A 467 1.20 12.07 -2.67
CA LEU A 467 0.60 10.74 -2.79
C LEU A 467 -0.81 10.83 -3.36
N ARG A 468 -1.16 9.85 -4.21
CA ARG A 468 -2.54 9.46 -4.46
C ARG A 468 -2.73 8.03 -3.96
N ILE A 469 -3.74 7.84 -3.12
CA ILE A 469 -4.03 6.56 -2.49
C ILE A 469 -5.43 6.09 -2.88
N GLN A 470 -5.67 4.79 -2.74
CA GLN A 470 -7.03 4.26 -2.69
C GLN A 470 -7.69 4.77 -1.41
N ARG A 471 -8.88 5.36 -1.52
CA ARG A 471 -9.72 5.67 -0.36
C ARG A 471 -10.17 4.34 0.26
N GLU A 472 -9.99 4.21 1.56
CA GLU A 472 -10.47 3.04 2.30
C GLU A 472 -11.98 3.18 2.48
N GLY A 473 -12.76 2.53 1.63
CA GLY A 473 -14.22 2.70 1.56
C GLY A 473 -14.66 4.02 0.92
N ILE A 474 -15.95 4.09 0.59
CA ILE A 474 -16.59 5.33 0.11
C ILE A 474 -17.61 5.75 1.17
N PHE A 475 -17.23 6.76 1.94
CA PHE A 475 -18.05 7.26 3.03
C PHE A 475 -18.42 8.72 2.84
N THR A 476 -19.58 9.08 3.38
CA THR A 476 -20.08 10.45 3.36
C THR A 476 -20.55 10.90 4.75
N VAL A 477 -20.61 12.21 4.95
CA VAL A 477 -21.15 12.82 6.16
C VAL A 477 -22.66 12.62 6.19
N GLY A 478 -23.14 11.92 7.21
CA GLY A 478 -24.54 11.59 7.41
C GLY A 478 -25.41 12.84 7.61
N SER A 479 -26.61 12.77 7.03
CA SER A 479 -27.59 13.85 7.11
C SER A 479 -28.28 13.92 8.48
N ASN A 480 -28.32 12.80 9.21
CA ASN A 480 -28.95 12.68 10.51
C ASN A 480 -27.93 12.29 11.59
N GLY A 481 -28.01 12.92 12.76
CA GLY A 481 -27.19 12.57 13.92
C GLY A 481 -25.79 13.19 13.96
N THR A 482 -25.33 13.81 12.85
CA THR A 482 -24.16 14.70 12.86
C THR A 482 -24.46 15.95 13.68
N THR A 483 -23.53 16.33 14.55
CA THR A 483 -23.68 17.46 15.47
C THR A 483 -23.22 18.74 14.80
N TYR A 484 -24.15 19.44 14.15
CA TYR A 484 -23.92 20.77 13.59
C TYR A 484 -24.08 21.86 14.66
N SER A 485 -23.33 22.94 14.50
CA SER A 485 -23.46 24.16 15.30
C SER A 485 -24.85 24.75 15.13
N LYS A 486 -25.39 25.31 16.22
CA LYS A 486 -26.70 25.97 16.20
C LYS A 486 -26.68 27.33 15.50
N GLU A 487 -25.50 27.93 15.36
CA GLU A 487 -25.34 29.30 14.87
C GLU A 487 -25.03 29.37 13.37
N ASN A 488 -24.47 28.30 12.79
CA ASN A 488 -24.14 28.19 11.38
C ASN A 488 -24.50 26.81 10.83
N ASP A 489 -25.42 26.78 9.87
CA ASP A 489 -25.76 25.56 9.13
C ASP A 489 -24.50 24.93 8.51
N ASN A 490 -24.37 23.60 8.61
CA ASN A 490 -23.27 22.79 8.08
C ASN A 490 -21.86 23.04 8.70
N CYS A 491 -21.76 23.82 9.77
CA CYS A 491 -20.54 23.89 10.58
C CYS A 491 -20.58 22.84 11.69
N ILE A 492 -19.54 22.04 11.82
CA ILE A 492 -19.33 21.10 12.93
C ILE A 492 -18.37 21.76 13.92
N GLU A 493 -18.70 21.75 15.21
CA GLU A 493 -17.90 22.42 16.25
C GLU A 493 -16.66 21.60 16.64
N ASP A 494 -15.75 22.22 17.39
CA ASP A 494 -14.62 21.51 18.03
C ASP A 494 -15.16 20.38 18.92
N ASN A 495 -14.54 19.20 18.87
CA ASN A 495 -15.06 17.98 19.52
C ASN A 495 -16.45 17.53 19.02
N GLY A 496 -16.87 18.01 17.85
CA GLY A 496 -18.12 17.62 17.21
C GLY A 496 -18.14 16.16 16.75
N VAL A 497 -19.34 15.58 16.67
CA VAL A 497 -19.56 14.21 16.23
C VAL A 497 -20.09 14.19 14.80
N ILE A 498 -19.43 13.44 13.93
CA ILE A 498 -19.83 13.15 12.56
C ILE A 498 -20.42 11.75 12.53
N VAL A 499 -21.65 11.60 12.05
CA VAL A 499 -22.17 10.27 11.66
C VAL A 499 -21.70 10.00 10.25
N VAL A 500 -21.13 8.82 10.01
CA VAL A 500 -20.52 8.43 8.74
C VAL A 500 -21.39 7.37 8.09
N GLU A 501 -21.82 7.62 6.86
CA GLU A 501 -22.67 6.72 6.09
C GLU A 501 -21.86 6.12 4.93
N GLY A 502 -21.92 4.78 4.77
CA GLY A 502 -21.36 4.10 3.60
C GLY A 502 -22.28 4.27 2.38
N GLU A 503 -21.70 4.36 1.17
CA GLU A 503 -22.47 4.48 -0.06
C GLU A 503 -23.26 3.19 -0.39
N SER A 504 -22.76 2.03 0.07
CA SER A 504 -23.36 0.72 -0.16
C SER A 504 -23.39 -0.14 1.10
N ASN A 505 -24.28 -1.14 1.10
CA ASN A 505 -24.36 -2.13 2.18
C ASN A 505 -23.09 -2.98 2.33
N ASP A 506 -22.20 -2.95 1.33
CA ASP A 506 -20.94 -3.70 1.33
C ASP A 506 -19.79 -2.93 2.00
N ASP A 507 -19.99 -1.67 2.35
CA ASP A 507 -18.97 -0.87 3.03
C ASP A 507 -18.89 -1.29 4.50
N THR A 508 -17.71 -1.74 4.93
CA THR A 508 -17.49 -2.14 6.33
C THR A 508 -17.17 -0.92 7.19
N ARG A 509 -17.17 -1.06 8.53
CA ARG A 509 -16.83 0.02 9.47
C ARG A 509 -15.39 0.49 9.27
N GLY A 510 -15.20 1.53 8.47
CA GLY A 510 -13.92 1.97 7.96
C GLY A 510 -13.10 2.86 8.89
N PHE A 511 -13.47 3.05 10.17
CA PHE A 511 -12.83 4.01 11.06
C PHE A 511 -12.35 3.43 12.40
N ASP A 512 -12.53 2.13 12.63
CA ASP A 512 -12.23 1.47 13.92
C ASP A 512 -10.79 1.74 14.43
N HIS A 513 -9.80 1.78 13.53
CA HIS A 513 -8.38 2.02 13.86
C HIS A 513 -7.91 3.47 13.61
N CYS A 514 -8.84 4.42 13.47
CA CYS A 514 -8.51 5.81 13.14
C CYS A 514 -8.28 6.70 14.35
N ARG A 515 -8.38 6.19 15.59
CA ARG A 515 -8.13 7.01 16.79
C ARG A 515 -6.72 7.61 16.75
N ASP A 516 -6.65 8.92 16.99
CA ASP A 516 -5.43 9.73 16.87
C ASP A 516 -4.83 9.82 15.46
N LYS A 517 -5.57 9.42 14.42
CA LYS A 517 -5.16 9.52 13.02
C LYS A 517 -5.88 10.66 12.30
N ASN A 518 -5.34 11.00 11.13
CA ASN A 518 -5.94 12.00 10.25
C ASN A 518 -7.06 11.39 9.41
N ILE A 519 -8.13 12.15 9.24
CA ILE A 519 -9.19 11.90 8.27
C ILE A 519 -9.29 13.10 7.33
N ALA A 520 -9.71 12.83 6.10
CA ALA A 520 -10.10 13.86 5.15
C ALA A 520 -11.61 14.06 5.20
N ILE A 521 -12.05 15.32 5.23
CA ILE A 521 -13.45 15.73 5.08
C ILE A 521 -13.48 16.77 3.95
N GLY A 522 -13.86 16.35 2.74
CA GLY A 522 -13.60 17.14 1.54
C GLY A 522 -12.11 17.40 1.35
N THR A 523 -11.69 18.66 1.41
CA THR A 523 -10.28 19.10 1.34
C THR A 523 -9.67 19.40 2.72
N GLU A 524 -10.46 19.32 3.78
CA GLU A 524 -10.04 19.61 5.14
C GLU A 524 -9.46 18.36 5.82
N ILE A 525 -8.41 18.55 6.62
CA ILE A 525 -7.77 17.48 7.40
C ILE A 525 -8.16 17.67 8.87
N ARG A 526 -8.67 16.62 9.52
CA ARG A 526 -9.00 16.63 10.94
C ARG A 526 -8.43 15.40 11.64
N LYS A 527 -8.14 15.54 12.93
CA LYS A 527 -7.67 14.43 13.75
C LYS A 527 -8.86 13.80 14.46
N VAL A 528 -8.92 12.47 14.47
CA VAL A 528 -9.98 11.73 15.15
C VAL A 528 -9.63 11.58 16.63
N LEU A 529 -10.52 12.03 17.51
CA LEU A 529 -10.40 11.87 18.95
C LEU A 529 -10.98 10.54 19.44
N ASN A 530 -12.11 10.15 18.86
CA ASN A 530 -12.83 8.93 19.24
C ASN A 530 -13.64 8.38 18.07
N VAL A 531 -13.86 7.06 18.08
CA VAL A 531 -14.73 6.35 17.14
C VAL A 531 -15.67 5.46 17.94
N ASP A 532 -16.97 5.61 17.68
CA ASP A 532 -18.03 4.79 18.25
C ASP A 532 -18.93 4.32 17.11
N ASP A 533 -18.61 3.16 16.54
CA ASP A 533 -19.31 2.61 15.38
C ASP A 533 -19.23 3.57 14.16
N GLU A 534 -20.37 4.01 13.65
CA GLU A 534 -20.49 4.99 12.55
C GLU A 534 -20.23 6.44 13.01
N ARG A 535 -19.92 6.67 14.30
CA ARG A 535 -19.69 8.02 14.84
C ARG A 535 -18.22 8.31 15.02
N VAL A 536 -17.76 9.38 14.37
CA VAL A 536 -16.38 9.88 14.44
C VAL A 536 -16.38 11.23 15.14
N THR A 537 -15.62 11.37 16.23
CA THR A 537 -15.41 12.64 16.93
C THR A 537 -14.13 13.30 16.45
N ILE A 538 -14.19 14.56 16.02
CA ILE A 538 -13.05 15.31 15.48
C ILE A 538 -12.46 16.28 16.50
N ASP A 539 -11.17 16.60 16.39
CA ASP A 539 -10.48 17.51 17.30
C ASP A 539 -10.90 18.98 17.13
N LYS A 540 -11.00 19.43 15.87
CA LYS A 540 -11.32 20.80 15.49
C LYS A 540 -12.52 20.85 14.56
N GLY A 541 -13.31 21.90 14.70
CA GLY A 541 -14.48 22.14 13.88
C GLY A 541 -14.16 22.23 12.39
N VAL A 542 -15.14 21.88 11.57
CA VAL A 542 -15.01 21.83 10.12
C VAL A 542 -16.34 22.21 9.48
N TYR A 543 -16.27 22.89 8.34
CA TYR A 543 -17.44 23.08 7.50
C TYR A 543 -17.60 21.84 6.61
N ALA A 544 -18.71 21.12 6.76
CA ALA A 544 -19.01 19.94 5.97
C ALA A 544 -20.52 19.84 5.76
N GLU A 545 -20.95 19.87 4.50
CA GLU A 545 -22.36 19.65 4.17
C GLU A 545 -22.72 18.17 4.30
N PRO A 546 -24.00 17.83 4.53
CA PRO A 546 -24.48 16.46 4.36
C PRO A 546 -24.04 15.89 3.01
N ASN A 547 -23.62 14.64 3.00
CA ASN A 547 -23.03 13.92 1.87
C ASN A 547 -21.60 14.35 1.47
N SER A 548 -20.95 15.24 2.21
CA SER A 548 -19.53 15.53 1.99
C SER A 548 -18.69 14.26 2.13
N ILE A 549 -17.74 14.07 1.23
CA ILE A 549 -16.85 12.89 1.25
C ILE A 549 -15.98 12.91 2.51
N ILE A 550 -15.94 11.78 3.20
CA ILE A 550 -15.07 11.55 4.36
C ILE A 550 -14.30 10.23 4.16
N TYR A 551 -13.00 10.20 4.46
CA TYR A 551 -12.23 8.96 4.42
C TYR A 551 -11.01 9.01 5.35
N PRO A 552 -10.56 7.86 5.86
CA PRO A 552 -9.39 7.78 6.73
C PRO A 552 -8.07 7.90 5.94
N ILE A 553 -7.03 8.41 6.62
CA ILE A 553 -5.68 8.50 6.10
C ILE A 553 -4.72 7.87 7.13
N ASN A 554 -4.62 6.55 7.09
CA ASN A 554 -3.77 5.77 8.00
C ASN A 554 -2.37 5.47 7.41
N TYR A 555 -1.72 6.52 6.90
CA TYR A 555 -0.39 6.44 6.32
C TYR A 555 0.62 7.19 7.19
N ILE A 556 1.72 6.53 7.53
CA ILE A 556 2.86 7.12 8.23
C ILE A 556 4.04 7.15 7.25
N ILE A 557 4.57 8.33 7.01
CA ILE A 557 5.68 8.54 6.07
C ILE A 557 6.92 8.97 6.83
N THR A 558 8.01 8.27 6.56
CA THR A 558 9.33 8.61 7.05
C THR A 558 10.29 8.74 5.88
N LEU A 559 11.03 9.84 5.85
CA LEU A 559 12.17 10.05 4.97
C LEU A 559 13.45 9.96 5.80
N LYS A 560 14.39 9.13 5.37
CA LYS A 560 15.75 9.16 5.89
C LYS A 560 16.69 9.73 4.86
N ALA A 561 17.67 10.50 5.30
CA ALA A 561 18.66 11.12 4.44
C ALA A 561 20.06 11.00 5.04
N ASN A 562 21.05 10.78 4.18
CA ASN A 562 22.46 10.93 4.52
C ASN A 562 23.30 11.36 3.31
N LEU A 563 24.55 11.70 3.59
CA LEU A 563 25.55 12.05 2.60
C LEU A 563 26.39 10.82 2.28
N LYS A 564 26.40 10.45 1.00
CA LYS A 564 27.26 9.44 0.39
C LYS A 564 28.39 10.13 -0.35
N THR A 565 29.62 9.91 0.09
CA THR A 565 30.85 10.41 -0.53
C THR A 565 31.73 9.27 -1.01
N TRP A 566 32.45 9.47 -2.11
CA TRP A 566 33.46 8.53 -2.56
C TRP A 566 34.78 8.82 -1.85
N ASP A 567 35.35 7.82 -1.17
CA ASP A 567 36.70 7.87 -0.60
C ASP A 567 37.68 7.23 -1.60
N PRO A 568 38.53 8.02 -2.29
CA PRO A 568 39.48 7.50 -3.26
C PRO A 568 40.56 6.61 -2.64
N GLU A 569 40.91 6.83 -1.36
CA GLU A 569 41.98 6.09 -0.69
C GLU A 569 41.52 4.67 -0.34
N LYS A 570 40.27 4.54 0.12
CA LYS A 570 39.66 3.24 0.43
C LYS A 570 39.02 2.57 -0.80
N CYS A 571 38.90 3.29 -1.92
CA CYS A 571 38.15 2.86 -3.08
C CYS A 571 36.73 2.38 -2.71
N ALA A 572 36.08 3.10 -1.79
CA ALA A 572 34.78 2.74 -1.24
C ALA A 572 33.93 3.99 -1.00
N TYR A 573 32.61 3.82 -1.00
CA TYR A 573 31.70 4.87 -0.56
C TYR A 573 31.66 4.94 0.97
N THR A 574 31.78 6.15 1.49
CA THR A 574 31.56 6.47 2.91
C THR A 574 30.24 7.18 3.07
N TYR A 575 29.56 6.91 4.20
CA TYR A 575 28.25 7.46 4.51
C TYR A 575 28.33 8.23 5.82
N THR A 576 27.64 9.36 5.88
CA THR A 576 27.33 9.99 7.18
C THR A 576 26.20 9.25 7.88
N ASP A 577 26.04 9.54 9.17
CA ASP A 577 24.91 9.06 9.96
C ASP A 577 23.58 9.43 9.29
N LYS A 578 22.63 8.48 9.26
CA LYS A 578 21.29 8.70 8.72
C LYS A 578 20.48 9.59 9.65
N GLN A 579 19.92 10.65 9.09
CA GLN A 579 18.94 11.50 9.76
C GLN A 579 17.54 11.05 9.37
N ARG A 580 16.64 10.93 10.36
CA ARG A 580 15.26 10.45 10.20
C ARG A 580 14.29 11.62 10.33
N TYR A 581 13.36 11.73 9.40
CA TYR A 581 12.35 12.79 9.35
C TYR A 581 10.96 12.18 9.14
N ASN A 582 10.03 12.49 10.03
CA ASN A 582 8.63 12.12 9.85
C ASN A 582 7.94 13.22 9.05
N MET A 583 7.24 12.85 7.98
CA MET A 583 6.55 13.81 7.11
C MET A 583 5.09 13.94 7.53
N ASP A 584 4.67 15.16 7.81
CA ASP A 584 3.31 15.45 8.26
C ASP A 584 2.41 15.78 7.07
N LEU A 585 1.15 15.33 7.13
CA LEU A 585 0.13 15.68 6.13
C LEU A 585 -0.25 17.15 6.32
N ILE A 586 0.09 18.00 5.34
CA ILE A 586 -0.13 19.45 5.42
C ILE A 586 -1.43 19.87 4.73
N THR A 587 -1.72 19.30 3.56
CA THR A 587 -2.88 19.71 2.76
C THR A 587 -3.35 18.62 1.79
N ILE A 588 -4.59 18.75 1.32
CA ILE A 588 -5.21 17.93 0.29
C ILE A 588 -5.49 18.84 -0.90
N MET A 589 -4.82 18.59 -2.02
CA MET A 589 -5.00 19.35 -3.25
C MET A 589 -6.01 18.65 -4.15
N PRO A 590 -7.19 19.24 -4.39
CA PRO A 590 -8.22 18.62 -5.23
C PRO A 590 -7.75 18.49 -6.67
N ASP A 591 -8.06 17.36 -7.29
CA ASP A 591 -7.82 17.18 -8.71
C ASP A 591 -8.89 17.92 -9.52
N LYS A 592 -8.46 18.62 -10.59
CA LYS A 592 -9.40 19.32 -11.48
C LYS A 592 -10.36 18.37 -12.19
N TYR A 593 -9.88 17.16 -12.48
CA TYR A 593 -10.66 16.08 -13.07
C TYR A 593 -10.40 14.79 -12.29
N LYS A 594 -11.37 14.35 -11.49
CA LYS A 594 -11.27 13.05 -10.80
C LYS A 594 -11.41 11.93 -11.82
N LYS A 595 -10.45 11.02 -11.81
CA LYS A 595 -10.45 9.82 -12.66
C LYS A 595 -11.43 8.77 -12.15
N GLU A 596 -11.50 8.64 -10.83
CA GLU A 596 -12.34 7.66 -10.13
C GLU A 596 -12.61 8.14 -8.70
N ASP A 597 -13.82 7.92 -8.19
CA ASP A 597 -14.21 8.36 -6.84
C ASP A 597 -13.55 7.55 -5.72
N SER A 598 -13.06 6.36 -6.06
CA SER A 598 -12.35 5.48 -5.14
C SER A 598 -10.89 5.93 -4.89
N ILE A 599 -10.39 6.90 -5.66
CA ILE A 599 -9.02 7.44 -5.55
C ILE A 599 -9.05 8.77 -4.79
N SER A 600 -8.09 8.96 -3.88
CA SER A 600 -7.93 10.20 -3.13
C SER A 600 -7.57 11.37 -4.04
N ASP A 601 -7.88 12.57 -3.57
CA ASP A 601 -7.20 13.76 -4.08
C ASP A 601 -5.72 13.72 -3.67
N ARG A 602 -4.91 14.67 -4.14
CA ARG A 602 -3.47 14.66 -3.87
C ARG A 602 -3.18 14.99 -2.42
N LEU A 603 -2.66 14.01 -1.70
CA LEU A 603 -2.22 14.16 -0.31
C LEU A 603 -0.79 14.70 -0.30
N ILE A 604 -0.61 15.86 0.34
CA ILE A 604 0.68 16.54 0.41
C ILE A 604 1.27 16.39 1.80
N TYR A 605 2.38 15.66 1.87
CA TYR A 605 3.18 15.52 3.06
C TYR A 605 4.45 16.37 2.95
N GLU A 606 4.82 17.07 4.02
CA GLU A 606 6.04 17.88 4.04
C GLU A 606 6.80 17.72 5.34
N VAL A 607 8.12 17.94 5.27
CA VAL A 607 8.98 18.08 6.44
C VAL A 607 10.09 19.07 6.16
N ASP A 608 10.39 19.92 7.15
CA ASP A 608 11.55 20.79 7.12
C ASP A 608 12.78 20.01 7.57
N LEU A 609 13.83 20.06 6.75
CA LEU A 609 15.12 19.43 6.99
C LEU A 609 16.12 20.41 7.64
N ASP A 610 15.77 21.69 7.70
CA ASP A 610 16.54 22.73 8.39
C ASP A 610 16.39 22.60 9.91
N ASN A 611 17.37 21.98 10.56
CA ASN A 611 17.49 22.06 12.01
C ASN A 611 17.97 23.46 12.41
N ALA A 612 17.05 24.30 12.93
CA ALA A 612 17.31 25.69 13.33
C ALA A 612 18.45 25.89 14.36
N ASN A 613 18.95 24.80 14.97
CA ASN A 613 19.98 24.79 16.01
C ASN A 613 21.35 24.25 15.56
N GLU A 614 21.52 23.81 14.30
CA GLU A 614 22.78 23.24 13.83
C GLU A 614 23.36 23.98 12.61
N SER A 615 24.69 23.92 12.43
CA SER A 615 25.40 24.60 11.34
C SER A 615 24.90 24.18 9.96
N ARG A 616 24.78 25.15 9.04
CA ARG A 616 24.28 24.96 7.65
C ARG A 616 24.95 23.84 6.84
N ASP A 617 26.20 23.46 7.16
CA ASP A 617 26.93 22.38 6.48
C ASP A 617 26.33 20.96 6.72
N LYS A 618 25.34 20.81 7.61
CA LYS A 618 24.71 19.51 7.93
C LYS A 618 23.50 19.11 7.07
N ASN A 619 23.05 19.97 6.15
CA ASN A 619 21.84 19.71 5.34
C ASN A 619 22.15 19.31 3.88
N THR A 620 23.37 18.85 3.62
CA THR A 620 23.77 18.33 2.31
C THR A 620 23.55 16.83 2.24
N PHE A 621 22.67 16.38 1.34
CA PHE A 621 22.30 14.98 1.19
C PHE A 621 22.33 14.53 -0.28
N ASN A 622 22.53 13.24 -0.52
CA ASN A 622 22.36 12.63 -1.84
C ASN A 622 21.87 11.18 -1.82
N ASN A 623 21.69 10.59 -0.64
CA ASN A 623 21.15 9.25 -0.49
C ASN A 623 19.93 9.29 0.44
N PHE A 624 18.83 8.71 -0.02
CA PHE A 624 17.53 8.79 0.63
C PHE A 624 16.87 7.42 0.72
N GLU A 625 16.15 7.19 1.81
CA GLU A 625 15.30 6.02 2.01
C GLU A 625 13.92 6.52 2.42
N LEU A 626 12.92 6.31 1.56
CA LEU A 626 11.52 6.62 1.81
C LEU A 626 10.82 5.36 2.33
N GLN A 627 10.20 5.44 3.50
CA GLN A 627 9.34 4.40 4.05
C GLN A 627 7.92 4.94 4.23
N ILE A 628 6.95 4.23 3.66
CA ILE A 628 5.52 4.48 3.83
C ILE A 628 4.92 3.25 4.49
N TYR A 629 4.42 3.43 5.71
CA TYR A 629 3.68 2.42 6.44
C TYR A 629 2.19 2.71 6.33
N TRP A 630 1.42 1.66 6.07
CA TRP A 630 -0.03 1.69 6.04
C TRP A 630 -0.59 0.65 7.01
N GLU A 631 -1.67 1.02 7.67
CA GLU A 631 -2.45 0.17 8.57
C GLU A 631 -3.93 0.35 8.24
N SER A 632 -4.65 -0.76 8.09
CA SER A 632 -6.06 -0.69 7.73
C SER A 632 -6.86 0.05 8.79
N SER A 633 -7.71 0.96 8.32
CA SER A 633 -8.63 1.71 9.17
C SER A 633 -9.75 0.88 9.79
N ALA A 634 -10.00 -0.35 9.31
CA ALA A 634 -11.08 -1.22 9.75
C ALA A 634 -10.56 -2.47 10.48
N ASN A 635 -11.42 -3.07 11.31
CA ASN A 635 -11.17 -4.39 11.89
C ASN A 635 -11.22 -5.52 10.84
N ALA A 636 -12.16 -5.43 9.90
CA ALA A 636 -12.33 -6.41 8.83
C ALA A 636 -11.87 -5.81 7.51
N VAL A 637 -10.76 -6.33 6.97
CA VAL A 637 -10.20 -5.82 5.72
C VAL A 637 -10.89 -6.47 4.53
N SER A 638 -11.42 -5.65 3.63
CA SER A 638 -11.94 -6.07 2.33
C SER A 638 -11.15 -5.39 1.21
N GLU A 639 -11.33 -5.86 -0.03
CA GLU A 639 -10.69 -5.23 -1.20
C GLU A 639 -10.97 -3.71 -1.27
N ARG A 640 -12.17 -3.27 -0.89
CA ARG A 640 -12.57 -1.86 -0.90
C ARG A 640 -11.88 -0.99 0.15
N ILE A 641 -11.40 -1.60 1.22
CA ILE A 641 -10.75 -0.91 2.36
C ILE A 641 -9.24 -1.15 2.36
N THR A 642 -8.72 -1.85 1.35
CA THR A 642 -7.28 -2.08 1.26
C THR A 642 -6.57 -0.85 0.74
N GLY A 643 -5.49 -0.45 1.41
CA GLY A 643 -4.63 0.61 0.92
C GLY A 643 -3.94 0.21 -0.39
N ARG A 644 -3.92 1.15 -1.34
CA ARG A 644 -3.11 1.06 -2.56
C ARG A 644 -2.50 2.42 -2.84
N ILE A 645 -1.26 2.46 -3.30
CA ILE A 645 -0.59 3.68 -3.74
C ILE A 645 -0.69 3.73 -5.26
N HIS A 646 -1.41 4.74 -5.77
CA HIS A 646 -1.63 4.95 -7.21
C HIS A 646 -0.55 5.80 -7.85
N ASN A 647 -0.06 6.79 -7.12
CA ASN A 647 1.00 7.70 -7.55
C ASN A 647 1.82 8.13 -6.33
N LEU A 648 3.13 8.21 -6.53
CA LEU A 648 4.10 8.60 -5.52
C LEU A 648 5.16 9.48 -6.16
N VAL A 649 5.28 10.71 -5.67
CA VAL A 649 6.27 11.69 -6.13
C VAL A 649 6.88 12.42 -4.95
N VAL A 650 8.20 12.34 -4.80
CA VAL A 650 8.99 13.14 -3.86
C VAL A 650 9.67 14.27 -4.62
N SER A 651 9.60 15.48 -4.09
CA SER A 651 10.39 16.63 -4.51
C SER A 651 11.23 17.17 -3.36
N LEU A 652 12.44 17.60 -3.70
CA LEU A 652 13.40 18.15 -2.75
C LEU A 652 13.65 19.61 -3.09
N ASP A 653 13.40 20.49 -2.11
CA ASP A 653 13.61 21.92 -2.26
C ASP A 653 15.06 22.27 -1.90
N ARG A 654 15.76 22.87 -2.86
CA ARG A 654 17.13 23.34 -2.66
C ARG A 654 17.12 24.74 -2.07
N LEU A 655 18.13 25.04 -1.25
CA LEU A 655 18.46 26.43 -0.94
C LEU A 655 18.77 27.19 -2.26
N PRO A 656 18.19 28.39 -2.46
CA PRO A 656 18.51 29.24 -3.60
C PRO A 656 19.95 29.76 -3.60
#